data_AF-A0A662R9C8-F1
#
_entry.id   AF-A0A662R9C8-F1
#
_cell.length_a   1.000
_cell.length_b   1.000
_cell.length_c   1.000
_cell.angle_alpha   90.00
_cell.angle_beta   90.00
_cell.angle_gamma   90.00
#
_symmetry.space_group_name_H-M   'P 1'
#
loop_
_entity.id
_entity.type
_entity.pdbx_description
1 polymer ?
#
loop_
_entity_poly.entity_id
_entity_poly.type
_entity_poly.pdbx_seq_one_letter_code
_entity_poly.pdbx_strand_id
1 'polypeptide(L)'
;MEKVGSVLVVGGGVGGIQASLDLADSGYKVYLIDHRPSIGGGMAQLDKTFPTCDCSLCIESPKLVESSRHPNIDVLGYTELLSIDGESGNFIAKIKKKTRHVDINICTGCGACTQKCVVKKIPSEFDEGIGERRAIYIPFSQAVPNKATIDIDHCRIFAQNKICKVCQKACTAGAIDFDLKDEYVDLNVGAVLFATGAVPYDPSQLKQYLPDHPDVLTAMQFERLMCANGPTGGHVKRFSDGKDPKRIAFIQCVGSRNPKIGIEYCSAVCCNYATKEAIITKEHDRDVDISIFYMDYRACGKGFEEFYKRGQDDYGINYVRSRVAEVYESDGNLTIKYEDLAEGKPKEEQFDMVILSVGLAQSKKTQELLTSIGVDLNRFGNVATTIDHPVETNVNGIFVCGTAQGPKDIPETVAQSSGAAGKIGSLLSEVRNTLTTKKELPPEKDVLGVEPRIGVFVCHCGINIGGIVNVPEVVEYVKTLPNVVYATEVPYACSDDGNKQIFNKIHELDLNRVVVAACTPRTHEPLFHATCAEAGLNPFLFDFANIREHCSWIHMNEKEKATEKAKDIVRMSIAKARLLESLERGEIPVNQKALVIGAGISGMSAALDLASAGFPVYLVERTGELGGLLKHITLLPNGEDPKQIVSKMIKRVEENDLITVYLNSEVSDVSGCVGDFKAKVVSPEKEEEINFGVAIIATGGEAFKPVGYYGYDGKRVITQFELEEIIDKVEAKTIVMIQCVGSREEAPRTYCSKICCTEAVKNAIRIKEQKPKTEIFILYKDIRTYGTNEVLYTKAREAGVIFIRYDDDRKPVVNEYVDVYDEFIGENIKIKPDLVVLSTPMVPNDDNAEVGKMFKVPLAPSKFFFEAHVKLRPVDFATDGVYLCGLAHGPKPIDECIAQASAAAGRASIPLSAGKVIAEAIVASANEERCVGCAICEDKCAYLAVSIEDGKAVVNKAMCKGCGTCVTACPTGAMEQLHFKNNQILAQVKHAFAW
;
A
#
# COMPACT_ATOMS: atom_id res chain seq x y z
N MET A 1 -33.91 1.56 -14.23
CA MET A 1 -34.53 1.63 -12.87
C MET A 1 -33.92 2.81 -12.09
N GLU A 2 -34.44 3.20 -10.93
CA GLU A 2 -33.78 4.22 -10.09
C GLU A 2 -32.43 3.70 -9.57
N LYS A 3 -31.41 4.57 -9.54
CA LYS A 3 -30.08 4.21 -9.02
C LYS A 3 -30.13 3.98 -7.50
N VAL A 4 -29.29 3.10 -6.99
CA VAL A 4 -29.20 2.80 -5.54
C VAL A 4 -27.88 3.31 -4.96
N GLY A 5 -27.93 4.07 -3.87
CA GLY A 5 -26.76 4.67 -3.19
C GLY A 5 -25.93 3.71 -2.33
N SER A 6 -25.91 2.42 -2.67
CA SER A 6 -25.15 1.38 -1.98
C SER A 6 -24.25 0.60 -2.94
N VAL A 7 -23.18 0.01 -2.41
CA VAL A 7 -22.16 -0.72 -3.18
C VAL A 7 -21.87 -2.06 -2.51
N LEU A 8 -21.75 -3.12 -3.31
CA LEU A 8 -21.24 -4.41 -2.83
C LEU A 8 -19.75 -4.51 -3.15
N VAL A 9 -18.93 -4.78 -2.14
CA VAL A 9 -17.50 -5.08 -2.30
C VAL A 9 -17.26 -6.56 -1.95
N VAL A 10 -16.77 -7.32 -2.93
CA VAL A 10 -16.54 -8.76 -2.84
C VAL A 10 -15.06 -9.04 -2.62
N GLY A 11 -14.69 -9.40 -1.39
CA GLY A 11 -13.32 -9.71 -0.97
C GLY A 11 -12.78 -8.70 0.05
N GLY A 12 -12.55 -9.15 1.27
CA GLY A 12 -12.09 -8.34 2.40
C GLY A 12 -10.57 -8.25 2.53
N GLY A 13 -9.83 -8.21 1.42
CA GLY A 13 -8.40 -7.90 1.44
C GLY A 13 -8.13 -6.40 1.50
N VAL A 14 -6.86 -6.00 1.58
CA VAL A 14 -6.44 -4.58 1.62
C VAL A 14 -7.10 -3.71 0.53
N GLY A 15 -7.31 -4.26 -0.68
CA GLY A 15 -8.00 -3.56 -1.76
C GLY A 15 -9.50 -3.34 -1.50
N GLY A 16 -10.23 -4.39 -1.05
CA GLY A 16 -11.65 -4.26 -0.73
C GLY A 16 -11.90 -3.39 0.50
N ILE A 17 -11.02 -3.47 1.49
CA ILE A 17 -11.03 -2.60 2.67
C ILE A 17 -10.84 -1.14 2.27
N GLN A 18 -9.80 -0.84 1.48
CA GLN A 18 -9.54 0.52 1.03
C GLN A 18 -10.71 1.09 0.21
N ALA A 19 -11.23 0.34 -0.76
CA ALA A 19 -12.36 0.78 -1.56
C ALA A 19 -13.61 1.02 -0.71
N SER A 20 -13.86 0.18 0.30
CA SER A 20 -15.00 0.34 1.20
C SER A 20 -14.90 1.63 2.01
N LEU A 21 -13.70 1.92 2.55
CA LEU A 21 -13.44 3.18 3.27
C LEU A 21 -13.63 4.39 2.34
N ASP A 22 -13.00 4.39 1.17
CA ASP A 22 -13.11 5.51 0.21
C ASP A 22 -14.56 5.77 -0.24
N LEU A 23 -15.33 4.72 -0.51
CA LEU A 23 -16.74 4.81 -0.88
C LEU A 23 -17.59 5.33 0.29
N ALA A 24 -17.35 4.82 1.48
CA ALA A 24 -18.13 5.19 2.65
C ALA A 24 -17.87 6.64 3.09
N ASP A 25 -16.61 7.08 3.05
CA ASP A 25 -16.20 8.48 3.27
C ASP A 25 -16.73 9.41 2.17
N SER A 26 -16.91 8.90 0.95
CA SER A 26 -17.50 9.63 -0.18
C SER A 26 -19.03 9.71 -0.16
N GLY A 27 -19.68 9.10 0.84
CA GLY A 27 -21.12 9.18 1.03
C GLY A 27 -21.94 8.01 0.46
N TYR A 28 -21.39 6.80 0.42
CA TYR A 28 -22.13 5.60 -0.01
C TYR A 28 -22.27 4.56 1.11
N LYS A 29 -23.37 3.79 1.08
CA LYS A 29 -23.49 2.59 1.93
C LYS A 29 -22.71 1.45 1.29
N VAL A 30 -21.89 0.73 2.06
CA VAL A 30 -21.07 -0.36 1.55
C VAL A 30 -21.39 -1.65 2.27
N TYR A 31 -21.56 -2.73 1.50
CA TYR A 31 -21.58 -4.10 2.00
C TYR A 31 -20.24 -4.74 1.65
N LEU A 32 -19.40 -5.01 2.65
CA LEU A 32 -18.10 -5.66 2.46
C LEU A 32 -18.21 -7.13 2.83
N ILE A 33 -18.21 -8.02 1.84
CA ILE A 33 -18.31 -9.46 2.06
C ILE A 33 -16.94 -10.14 1.92
N ASP A 34 -16.67 -11.15 2.75
CA ASP A 34 -15.54 -12.07 2.58
C ASP A 34 -16.00 -13.51 2.88
N HIS A 35 -15.59 -14.44 2.03
CA HIS A 35 -15.93 -15.86 2.18
C HIS A 35 -15.26 -16.50 3.42
N ARG A 36 -14.15 -15.91 3.89
CA ARG A 36 -13.45 -16.29 5.11
C ARG A 36 -14.11 -15.62 6.33
N PRO A 37 -13.93 -16.17 7.54
CA PRO A 37 -14.57 -15.64 8.73
C PRO A 37 -14.08 -14.25 9.17
N SER A 38 -13.01 -13.71 8.59
CA SER A 38 -12.44 -12.40 8.88
C SER A 38 -11.96 -11.72 7.60
N ILE A 39 -12.06 -10.40 7.56
CA ILE A 39 -11.33 -9.55 6.60
C ILE A 39 -9.83 -9.47 6.97
N GLY A 40 -8.99 -8.99 6.07
CA GLY A 40 -7.51 -8.91 6.18
C GLY A 40 -6.73 -9.48 4.98
N GLY A 41 -7.39 -10.15 4.03
CA GLY A 41 -6.69 -10.62 2.81
C GLY A 41 -5.53 -11.59 3.08
N GLY A 42 -4.55 -11.60 2.18
CA GLY A 42 -3.23 -12.19 2.43
C GLY A 42 -2.28 -11.23 3.16
N MET A 43 -2.56 -9.92 3.17
CA MET A 43 -1.74 -8.92 3.85
C MET A 43 -1.67 -9.17 5.37
N ALA A 44 -2.77 -9.64 5.97
CA ALA A 44 -2.82 -10.00 7.39
C ALA A 44 -1.94 -11.21 7.74
N GLN A 45 -1.59 -12.05 6.76
CA GLN A 45 -0.72 -13.22 6.96
C GLN A 45 0.78 -12.85 6.89
N LEU A 46 1.14 -11.74 6.25
CA LEU A 46 2.54 -11.31 6.08
C LEU A 46 3.12 -10.79 7.41
N ASP A 47 4.41 -10.99 7.65
CA ASP A 47 5.09 -10.37 8.79
C ASP A 47 5.44 -8.89 8.52
N LYS A 48 6.05 -8.63 7.37
CA LYS A 48 6.53 -7.31 6.93
C LYS A 48 6.16 -7.05 5.48
N THR A 49 6.24 -5.80 5.03
CA THR A 49 5.98 -5.42 3.64
C THR A 49 7.19 -4.75 3.00
N PHE A 50 7.63 -5.23 1.82
CA PHE A 50 8.68 -4.55 1.03
C PHE A 50 8.13 -3.26 0.43
N PRO A 51 8.94 -2.22 0.12
CA PRO A 51 10.38 -2.13 0.37
C PRO A 51 10.72 -1.51 1.74
N THR A 52 9.71 -1.03 2.47
CA THR A 52 9.90 -0.31 3.74
C THR A 52 10.21 -1.23 4.92
N CYS A 53 9.89 -2.52 4.79
CA CYS A 53 9.91 -3.49 5.90
C CYS A 53 8.98 -3.07 7.04
N ASP A 54 7.87 -2.39 6.75
CA ASP A 54 6.86 -2.09 7.76
C ASP A 54 6.14 -3.37 8.22
N CYS A 55 5.83 -3.47 9.51
CA CYS A 55 4.94 -4.49 10.06
C CYS A 55 3.59 -4.49 9.33
N SER A 56 3.29 -5.57 8.60
CA SER A 56 2.13 -5.66 7.72
C SER A 56 0.83 -5.47 8.50
N LEU A 57 0.64 -6.28 9.54
CA LEU A 57 -0.56 -6.22 10.36
C LEU A 57 -0.67 -4.92 11.16
N CYS A 58 0.45 -4.28 11.49
CA CYS A 58 0.44 -3.01 12.20
C CYS A 58 -0.09 -1.87 11.33
N ILE A 59 0.19 -1.89 10.03
CA ILE A 59 -0.33 -0.86 9.12
C ILE A 59 -1.74 -1.23 8.61
N GLU A 60 -2.09 -2.52 8.53
CA GLU A 60 -3.42 -2.97 8.11
C GLU A 60 -4.48 -2.89 9.22
N SER A 61 -4.15 -3.22 10.47
CA SER A 61 -5.10 -3.28 11.59
C SER A 61 -5.92 -2.01 11.78
N PRO A 62 -5.35 -0.78 11.69
CA PRO A 62 -6.14 0.44 11.74
C PRO A 62 -7.29 0.44 10.71
N LYS A 63 -7.03 0.03 9.47
CA LYS A 63 -8.04 -0.02 8.41
C LYS A 63 -9.08 -1.11 8.64
N LEU A 64 -8.70 -2.25 9.22
CA LEU A 64 -9.65 -3.29 9.62
C LEU A 64 -10.63 -2.75 10.67
N VAL A 65 -10.11 -2.10 11.71
CA VAL A 65 -10.93 -1.55 12.80
C VAL A 65 -11.79 -0.39 12.30
N GLU A 66 -11.21 0.52 11.52
CA GLU A 66 -11.94 1.62 10.90
C GLU A 66 -13.11 1.12 10.06
N SER A 67 -12.88 0.12 9.20
CA SER A 67 -13.94 -0.48 8.37
C SER A 67 -15.06 -1.10 9.21
N SER A 68 -14.71 -1.78 10.31
CA SER A 68 -15.69 -2.41 11.19
C SER A 68 -16.49 -1.40 12.04
N ARG A 69 -15.96 -0.20 12.25
CA ARG A 69 -16.59 0.86 13.06
C ARG A 69 -17.26 1.93 12.22
N HIS A 70 -17.06 1.92 10.90
CA HIS A 70 -17.63 2.89 10.02
C HIS A 70 -19.15 2.69 9.91
N PRO A 71 -19.99 3.71 10.17
CA PRO A 71 -21.45 3.57 10.20
C PRO A 71 -22.05 3.14 8.84
N ASN A 72 -21.32 3.41 7.76
CA ASN A 72 -21.74 3.13 6.40
C ASN A 72 -21.09 1.88 5.79
N ILE A 73 -20.39 1.07 6.59
CA ILE A 73 -19.80 -0.19 6.10
C ILE A 73 -20.37 -1.36 6.93
N ASP A 74 -21.06 -2.27 6.26
CA ASP A 74 -21.47 -3.54 6.84
C ASP A 74 -20.42 -4.60 6.50
N VAL A 75 -19.57 -4.94 7.47
CA VAL A 75 -18.56 -6.00 7.34
C VAL A 75 -19.22 -7.37 7.56
N LEU A 76 -19.46 -8.10 6.48
CA LEU A 76 -20.14 -9.39 6.45
C LEU A 76 -19.14 -10.54 6.21
N GLY A 77 -18.30 -10.82 7.20
CA GLY A 77 -17.37 -11.97 7.13
C GLY A 77 -18.09 -13.32 7.20
N TYR A 78 -17.53 -14.33 6.54
CA TYR A 78 -18.10 -15.66 6.32
C TYR A 78 -19.33 -15.67 5.39
N THR A 79 -19.30 -14.82 4.37
CA THR A 79 -20.40 -14.61 3.41
C THR A 79 -19.93 -14.84 1.98
N GLU A 80 -20.72 -15.54 1.19
CA GLU A 80 -20.42 -15.83 -0.23
C GLU A 80 -21.44 -15.17 -1.15
N LEU A 81 -20.97 -14.63 -2.27
CA LEU A 81 -21.84 -14.17 -3.36
C LEU A 81 -22.30 -15.38 -4.19
N LEU A 82 -23.59 -15.46 -4.48
CA LEU A 82 -24.20 -16.53 -5.27
C LEU A 82 -24.53 -16.08 -6.70
N SER A 83 -25.17 -14.92 -6.86
CA SER A 83 -25.53 -14.37 -8.16
C SER A 83 -25.66 -12.85 -8.10
N ILE A 84 -25.55 -12.21 -9.27
CA ILE A 84 -25.87 -10.80 -9.48
C ILE A 84 -26.86 -10.74 -10.63
N ASP A 85 -28.01 -10.15 -10.38
CA ASP A 85 -29.05 -9.91 -11.38
C ASP A 85 -29.26 -8.38 -11.51
N GLY A 86 -29.72 -7.88 -12.66
CA GLY A 86 -30.01 -6.44 -12.87
C GLY A 86 -29.04 -5.74 -13.81
N GLU A 87 -28.96 -4.41 -13.69
CA GLU A 87 -28.19 -3.54 -14.59
C GLU A 87 -27.42 -2.46 -13.80
N SER A 88 -26.46 -1.80 -14.46
CA SER A 88 -25.68 -0.71 -13.86
C SER A 88 -26.56 0.32 -13.15
N GLY A 89 -26.25 0.62 -11.89
CA GLY A 89 -27.04 1.52 -11.05
C GLY A 89 -28.12 0.82 -10.23
N ASN A 90 -28.55 -0.39 -10.58
CA ASN A 90 -29.51 -1.17 -9.79
C ASN A 90 -29.36 -2.68 -10.02
N PHE A 91 -28.53 -3.30 -9.18
CA PHE A 91 -28.31 -4.73 -9.10
C PHE A 91 -28.98 -5.34 -7.87
N ILE A 92 -29.37 -6.59 -8.00
CA ILE A 92 -29.78 -7.47 -6.89
C ILE A 92 -28.68 -8.53 -6.73
N ALA A 93 -27.89 -8.40 -5.67
CA ALA A 93 -26.85 -9.36 -5.33
C ALA A 93 -27.35 -10.35 -4.28
N LYS A 94 -27.38 -11.64 -4.63
CA LYS A 94 -27.80 -12.72 -3.73
C LYS A 94 -26.60 -13.24 -2.96
N ILE A 95 -26.63 -13.11 -1.65
CA ILE A 95 -25.54 -13.55 -0.77
C ILE A 95 -25.99 -14.68 0.15
N LYS A 96 -25.04 -15.55 0.50
CA LYS A 96 -25.16 -16.61 1.48
C LYS A 96 -24.29 -16.27 2.69
N LYS A 97 -24.91 -15.87 3.80
CA LYS A 97 -24.21 -15.72 5.09
C LYS A 97 -24.12 -17.10 5.74
N LYS A 98 -22.92 -17.68 5.77
CA LYS A 98 -22.71 -19.00 6.35
C LYS A 98 -22.84 -18.91 7.88
N THR A 99 -23.45 -19.90 8.51
CA THR A 99 -23.55 -19.97 9.96
C THR A 99 -22.18 -20.24 10.58
N ARG A 100 -21.82 -19.48 11.61
CA ARG A 100 -20.64 -19.76 12.44
C ARG A 100 -20.93 -20.83 13.50
N HIS A 101 -22.21 -21.20 13.68
CA HIS A 101 -22.74 -21.84 14.89
C HIS A 101 -22.39 -21.07 16.18
N VAL A 102 -22.21 -19.76 16.03
CA VAL A 102 -21.89 -18.79 17.06
C VAL A 102 -22.64 -17.50 16.70
N ASP A 103 -23.48 -17.02 17.62
CA ASP A 103 -24.15 -15.74 17.48
C ASP A 103 -23.12 -14.60 17.56
N ILE A 104 -23.01 -13.84 16.46
CA ILE A 104 -22.05 -12.75 16.32
C ILE A 104 -22.34 -11.59 17.28
N ASN A 105 -23.59 -11.35 17.63
CA ASN A 105 -24.00 -10.24 18.49
C ASN A 105 -23.70 -10.54 19.96
N ILE A 106 -23.71 -11.82 20.35
CA ILE A 106 -23.45 -12.26 21.74
C ILE A 106 -21.96 -12.58 21.94
N CYS A 107 -21.26 -13.11 20.93
CA CYS A 107 -19.88 -13.56 21.06
C CYS A 107 -18.94 -12.40 21.41
N THR A 108 -18.20 -12.53 22.52
CA THR A 108 -17.23 -11.52 22.95
C THR A 108 -15.86 -11.66 22.29
N GLY A 109 -15.58 -12.76 21.58
CA GLY A 109 -14.27 -13.02 20.99
C GLY A 109 -13.19 -13.46 21.99
N CYS A 110 -13.55 -13.78 23.25
CA CYS A 110 -12.58 -14.06 24.32
C CYS A 110 -11.72 -15.34 24.15
N GLY A 111 -12.05 -16.22 23.20
CA GLY A 111 -11.29 -17.45 22.93
C GLY A 111 -11.41 -18.58 23.97
N ALA A 112 -12.16 -18.42 25.06
CA ALA A 112 -12.27 -19.47 26.09
C ALA A 112 -12.76 -20.82 25.52
N CYS A 113 -13.69 -20.78 24.55
CA CYS A 113 -14.22 -21.96 23.89
C CYS A 113 -13.21 -22.64 22.95
N THR A 114 -12.28 -21.89 22.33
CA THR A 114 -11.24 -22.44 21.45
C THR A 114 -10.23 -23.22 22.27
N GLN A 115 -9.79 -22.69 23.41
CA GLN A 115 -8.85 -23.33 24.33
C GLN A 115 -9.37 -24.67 24.89
N LYS A 116 -10.68 -24.79 25.12
CA LYS A 116 -11.32 -25.99 25.68
C LYS A 116 -11.72 -27.03 24.63
N CYS A 117 -11.67 -26.71 23.34
CA CYS A 117 -12.04 -27.65 22.29
C CYS A 117 -11.17 -28.92 22.34
N VAL A 118 -11.82 -30.09 22.31
CA VAL A 118 -11.15 -31.40 22.40
C VAL A 118 -10.61 -31.90 21.05
N VAL A 119 -11.01 -31.27 19.94
CA VAL A 119 -10.50 -31.59 18.61
C VAL A 119 -9.20 -30.82 18.40
N LYS A 120 -8.10 -31.54 18.22
CA LYS A 120 -6.74 -31.01 18.10
C LYS A 120 -6.15 -31.40 16.74
N LYS A 121 -4.97 -30.84 16.39
CA LYS A 121 -4.22 -31.19 15.18
C LYS A 121 -4.96 -30.91 13.86
N ILE A 122 -5.77 -29.87 13.83
CA ILE A 122 -6.35 -29.38 12.57
C ILE A 122 -5.34 -28.37 12.01
N PRO A 123 -4.81 -28.55 10.79
CA PRO A 123 -3.93 -27.57 10.17
C PRO A 123 -4.61 -26.20 10.09
N SER A 124 -3.90 -25.15 10.48
CA SER A 124 -4.37 -23.76 10.42
C SER A 124 -4.21 -23.24 9.00
N GLU A 125 -5.30 -22.83 8.34
CA GLU A 125 -5.26 -22.23 7.01
C GLU A 125 -4.57 -20.87 7.05
N PHE A 126 -4.73 -20.11 8.14
CA PHE A 126 -4.06 -18.82 8.31
C PHE A 126 -2.54 -18.97 8.43
N ASP A 127 -2.08 -20.09 9.02
CA ASP A 127 -0.67 -20.43 9.14
C ASP A 127 -0.19 -21.38 8.03
N GLU A 128 -0.87 -21.42 6.87
CA GLU A 128 -0.45 -22.18 5.69
C GLU A 128 -0.18 -23.68 5.97
N GLY A 129 -0.95 -24.24 6.91
CA GLY A 129 -0.89 -25.65 7.31
C GLY A 129 0.27 -26.04 8.23
N ILE A 130 1.22 -25.15 8.52
CA ILE A 130 2.36 -25.45 9.42
C ILE A 130 2.00 -25.24 10.90
N GLY A 131 0.98 -24.42 11.17
CA GLY A 131 0.38 -24.24 12.49
C GLY A 131 -0.83 -25.15 12.72
N GLU A 132 -1.27 -25.27 13.98
CA GLU A 132 -2.47 -26.00 14.35
C GLU A 132 -3.56 -25.08 14.92
N ARG A 133 -4.81 -25.35 14.57
CA ARG A 133 -6.00 -24.77 15.21
C ARG A 133 -6.92 -25.83 15.82
N ARG A 134 -8.07 -25.37 16.32
CA ARG A 134 -9.15 -26.17 16.90
C ARG A 134 -10.38 -26.12 16.00
N ALA A 135 -11.34 -27.02 16.23
CA ALA A 135 -12.58 -27.06 15.42
C ALA A 135 -13.45 -25.81 15.64
N ILE A 136 -13.47 -25.27 16.86
CA ILE A 136 -13.93 -23.89 17.10
C ILE A 136 -12.70 -23.01 17.24
N TYR A 137 -12.61 -21.97 16.42
CA TYR A 137 -11.41 -21.13 16.31
C TYR A 137 -11.76 -19.67 16.05
N ILE A 138 -10.77 -18.80 16.27
CA ILE A 138 -10.76 -17.41 15.79
C ILE A 138 -9.63 -17.36 14.76
N PRO A 139 -9.82 -16.80 13.56
CA PRO A 139 -8.84 -16.90 12.47
C PRO A 139 -7.43 -16.43 12.85
N PHE A 140 -7.32 -15.28 13.49
CA PHE A 140 -6.06 -14.70 13.99
C PHE A 140 -6.37 -13.67 15.09
N SER A 141 -5.37 -13.19 15.81
CA SER A 141 -5.57 -12.39 17.04
C SER A 141 -6.17 -10.99 16.81
N GLN A 142 -6.03 -10.42 15.61
CA GLN A 142 -6.59 -9.12 15.22
C GLN A 142 -7.72 -9.28 14.19
N ALA A 143 -8.35 -10.47 14.15
CA ALA A 143 -9.43 -10.76 13.22
C ALA A 143 -10.57 -9.73 13.34
N VAL A 144 -11.14 -9.36 12.19
CA VAL A 144 -12.30 -8.48 12.09
C VAL A 144 -13.34 -9.17 11.20
N PRO A 145 -14.54 -9.49 11.71
CA PRO A 145 -14.94 -9.38 13.12
C PRO A 145 -14.19 -10.38 14.01
N ASN A 146 -13.81 -9.99 15.24
CA ASN A 146 -13.12 -10.86 16.20
C ASN A 146 -14.11 -11.87 16.83
N LYS A 147 -14.48 -12.91 16.10
CA LYS A 147 -15.58 -13.82 16.46
C LYS A 147 -15.20 -15.28 16.23
N ALA A 148 -15.58 -16.14 17.16
CA ALA A 148 -15.36 -17.57 17.04
C ALA A 148 -16.21 -18.17 15.92
N THR A 149 -15.67 -19.18 15.24
CA THR A 149 -16.33 -19.89 14.14
C THR A 149 -16.12 -21.39 14.34
N ILE A 150 -17.18 -22.19 14.13
CA ILE A 150 -17.11 -23.65 14.14
C ILE A 150 -16.91 -24.17 12.73
N ASP A 151 -15.81 -24.88 12.53
CA ASP A 151 -15.54 -25.72 11.38
C ASP A 151 -16.32 -27.02 11.49
N ILE A 152 -17.34 -27.16 10.64
CA ILE A 152 -18.26 -28.30 10.64
C ILE A 152 -17.59 -29.59 10.16
N ASP A 153 -16.55 -29.50 9.33
CA ASP A 153 -15.89 -30.66 8.73
C ASP A 153 -15.00 -31.40 9.75
N HIS A 154 -14.59 -30.71 10.82
CA HIS A 154 -13.78 -31.29 11.89
C HIS A 154 -14.50 -31.34 13.24
N CYS A 155 -15.61 -30.61 13.43
CA CYS A 155 -16.37 -30.63 14.66
C CYS A 155 -16.98 -32.03 14.93
N ARG A 156 -16.79 -32.58 16.13
CA ARG A 156 -17.33 -33.90 16.50
C ARG A 156 -18.85 -34.01 16.43
N ILE A 157 -19.58 -32.90 16.61
CA ILE A 157 -21.04 -32.90 16.46
C ILE A 157 -21.41 -33.10 14.99
N PHE A 158 -20.85 -32.29 14.10
CA PHE A 158 -21.23 -32.28 12.69
C PHE A 158 -20.55 -33.39 11.89
N ALA A 159 -19.23 -33.54 12.01
CA ALA A 159 -18.44 -34.51 11.24
C ALA A 159 -18.57 -35.97 11.73
N GLN A 160 -18.81 -36.19 13.03
CA GLN A 160 -18.83 -37.53 13.63
C GLN A 160 -20.16 -37.91 14.28
N ASN A 161 -21.17 -37.03 14.22
CA ASN A 161 -22.47 -37.21 14.88
C ASN A 161 -22.38 -37.58 16.37
N LYS A 162 -21.41 -36.99 17.09
CA LYS A 162 -21.17 -37.23 18.52
C LYS A 162 -21.77 -36.15 19.40
N ILE A 163 -22.13 -36.49 20.63
CA ILE A 163 -22.59 -35.54 21.64
C ILE A 163 -21.36 -34.86 22.29
N CYS A 164 -21.00 -33.65 21.83
CA CYS A 164 -19.82 -32.92 22.33
C CYS A 164 -20.11 -31.42 22.58
N LYS A 165 -20.53 -31.06 23.81
CA LYS A 165 -20.90 -29.68 24.19
C LYS A 165 -19.81 -28.90 24.94
N VAL A 166 -18.53 -29.28 24.80
CA VAL A 166 -17.44 -28.70 25.61
C VAL A 166 -17.26 -27.20 25.36
N CYS A 167 -17.25 -26.77 24.10
CA CYS A 167 -17.12 -25.37 23.74
C CYS A 167 -18.32 -24.54 24.22
N GLN A 168 -19.54 -25.06 24.06
CA GLN A 168 -20.78 -24.43 24.54
C GLN A 168 -20.75 -24.23 26.06
N LYS A 169 -20.34 -25.24 26.83
CA LYS A 169 -20.19 -25.14 28.30
C LYS A 169 -19.10 -24.14 28.72
N ALA A 170 -18.05 -23.98 27.91
CA ALA A 170 -16.98 -23.01 28.18
C ALA A 170 -17.36 -21.56 27.82
N CYS A 171 -18.41 -21.37 27.02
CA CYS A 171 -18.86 -20.04 26.61
C CYS A 171 -19.78 -19.44 27.67
N THR A 172 -19.21 -18.61 28.55
CA THR A 172 -19.97 -17.90 29.60
C THR A 172 -20.98 -16.90 29.04
N ALA A 173 -20.72 -16.34 27.86
CA ALA A 173 -21.63 -15.44 27.17
C ALA A 173 -22.86 -16.15 26.56
N GLY A 174 -22.84 -17.49 26.43
CA GLY A 174 -23.95 -18.23 25.82
C GLY A 174 -24.08 -18.08 24.31
N ALA A 175 -23.02 -17.66 23.60
CA ALA A 175 -23.05 -17.35 22.17
C ALA A 175 -23.09 -18.57 21.24
N ILE A 176 -22.82 -19.79 21.72
CA ILE A 176 -22.68 -20.98 20.87
C ILE A 176 -24.02 -21.69 20.73
N ASP A 177 -24.54 -21.73 19.51
CA ASP A 177 -25.76 -22.43 19.12
C ASP A 177 -25.52 -23.26 17.86
N PHE A 178 -25.63 -24.59 18.01
CA PHE A 178 -25.39 -25.56 16.95
C PHE A 178 -26.55 -25.65 15.95
N ASP A 179 -27.73 -25.13 16.27
CA ASP A 179 -28.91 -25.20 15.42
C ASP A 179 -29.03 -24.02 14.45
N LEU A 180 -28.20 -22.98 14.62
CA LEU A 180 -28.09 -21.84 13.69
C LEU A 180 -27.87 -22.32 12.25
N LYS A 181 -28.63 -21.74 11.31
CA LYS A 181 -28.61 -22.08 9.88
C LYS A 181 -28.01 -20.95 9.05
N ASP A 182 -27.59 -21.30 7.85
CA ASP A 182 -27.18 -20.34 6.83
C ASP A 182 -28.36 -19.40 6.51
N GLU A 183 -28.07 -18.13 6.27
CA GLU A 183 -29.03 -17.10 5.89
C GLU A 183 -28.79 -16.68 4.44
N TYR A 184 -29.87 -16.49 3.68
CA TYR A 184 -29.84 -16.05 2.28
C TYR A 184 -30.47 -14.67 2.20
N VAL A 185 -29.74 -13.71 1.63
CA VAL A 185 -30.15 -12.30 1.59
C VAL A 185 -29.96 -11.72 0.20
N ASP A 186 -30.96 -11.00 -0.27
CA ASP A 186 -30.89 -10.21 -1.49
C ASP A 186 -30.52 -8.77 -1.13
N LEU A 187 -29.40 -8.28 -1.65
CA LEU A 187 -28.92 -6.92 -1.45
C LEU A 187 -29.17 -6.08 -2.71
N ASN A 188 -29.88 -4.97 -2.57
CA ASN A 188 -30.00 -3.99 -3.66
C ASN A 188 -28.80 -3.05 -3.62
N VAL A 189 -28.03 -2.99 -4.71
CA VAL A 189 -26.79 -2.20 -4.82
C VAL A 189 -26.68 -1.52 -6.18
N GLY A 190 -26.10 -0.32 -6.22
CA GLY A 190 -25.90 0.42 -7.47
C GLY A 190 -24.68 -0.03 -8.26
N ALA A 191 -23.67 -0.57 -7.58
CA ALA A 191 -22.45 -1.07 -8.20
C ALA A 191 -21.86 -2.26 -7.41
N VAL A 192 -21.02 -3.04 -8.09
CA VAL A 192 -20.29 -4.16 -7.49
C VAL A 192 -18.80 -4.04 -7.78
N LEU A 193 -17.96 -4.23 -6.76
CA LEU A 193 -16.50 -4.26 -6.88
C LEU A 193 -15.96 -5.65 -6.52
N PHE A 194 -15.23 -6.26 -7.44
CA PHE A 194 -14.47 -7.49 -7.18
C PHE A 194 -13.05 -7.17 -6.70
N ALA A 195 -12.79 -7.51 -5.43
CA ALA A 195 -11.51 -7.40 -4.73
C ALA A 195 -11.09 -8.75 -4.15
N THR A 196 -11.43 -9.85 -4.85
CA THR A 196 -11.31 -11.24 -4.37
C THR A 196 -9.88 -11.71 -4.14
N GLY A 197 -8.89 -10.95 -4.61
CA GLY A 197 -7.47 -11.28 -4.50
C GLY A 197 -7.05 -12.45 -5.40
N ALA A 198 -5.82 -12.92 -5.21
CA ALA A 198 -5.24 -14.11 -5.82
C ALA A 198 -4.78 -15.06 -4.70
N VAL A 199 -4.60 -16.33 -5.04
CA VAL A 199 -4.07 -17.35 -4.14
C VAL A 199 -2.62 -17.68 -4.48
N PRO A 200 -1.76 -18.02 -3.50
CA PRO A 200 -0.45 -18.58 -3.78
C PRO A 200 -0.56 -19.86 -4.62
N TYR A 201 0.38 -20.06 -5.55
CA TYR A 201 0.46 -21.29 -6.33
C TYR A 201 0.86 -22.46 -5.43
N ASP A 202 0.15 -23.59 -5.54
CA ASP A 202 0.51 -24.84 -4.87
C ASP A 202 1.65 -25.57 -5.61
N PRO A 203 2.86 -25.67 -5.03
CA PRO A 203 3.99 -26.33 -5.66
C PRO A 203 3.99 -27.86 -5.55
N SER A 204 2.96 -28.48 -4.97
CA SER A 204 2.90 -29.94 -4.71
C SER A 204 3.21 -30.81 -5.94
N GLN A 205 2.91 -30.33 -7.14
CA GLN A 205 3.17 -31.03 -8.41
C GLN A 205 4.62 -30.87 -8.92
N LEU A 206 5.37 -29.90 -8.41
CA LEU A 206 6.76 -29.61 -8.81
C LEU A 206 7.73 -30.49 -8.00
N LYS A 207 7.63 -31.81 -8.17
CA LYS A 207 8.40 -32.80 -7.39
C LYS A 207 9.91 -32.62 -7.48
N GLN A 208 10.43 -31.98 -8.53
CA GLN A 208 11.85 -31.65 -8.64
C GLN A 208 12.35 -30.68 -7.56
N TYR A 209 11.46 -29.99 -6.84
CA TYR A 209 11.82 -29.10 -5.73
C TYR A 209 11.53 -29.70 -4.34
N LEU A 210 11.21 -31.00 -4.26
CA LEU A 210 10.86 -31.69 -3.02
C LEU A 210 9.86 -30.94 -2.11
N PRO A 211 8.69 -30.50 -2.63
CA PRO A 211 7.73 -29.71 -1.86
C PRO A 211 7.13 -30.44 -0.64
N ASP A 212 7.28 -31.77 -0.56
CA ASP A 212 6.78 -32.59 0.56
C ASP A 212 7.81 -32.74 1.71
N HIS A 213 9.04 -32.24 1.54
CA HIS A 213 10.09 -32.33 2.56
C HIS A 213 9.85 -31.29 3.67
N PRO A 214 10.00 -31.62 4.97
CA PRO A 214 9.68 -30.72 6.08
C PRO A 214 10.45 -29.40 6.10
N ASP A 215 11.70 -29.39 5.62
CA ASP A 215 12.54 -28.17 5.52
C ASP A 215 12.47 -27.48 4.14
N VAL A 216 11.52 -27.88 3.29
CA VAL A 216 11.16 -27.17 2.06
C VAL A 216 9.84 -26.44 2.29
N LEU A 217 9.88 -25.12 2.34
CA LEU A 217 8.71 -24.30 2.66
C LEU A 217 8.33 -23.40 1.49
N THR A 218 7.06 -23.08 1.33
CA THR A 218 6.68 -21.95 0.49
C THR A 218 7.04 -20.63 1.17
N ALA A 219 7.23 -19.57 0.40
CA ALA A 219 7.45 -18.23 0.95
C ALA A 219 6.34 -17.78 1.91
N MET A 220 5.08 -18.18 1.65
CA MET A 220 3.97 -17.90 2.57
C MET A 220 4.09 -18.68 3.89
N GLN A 221 4.51 -19.94 3.87
CA GLN A 221 4.81 -20.68 5.10
C GLN A 221 5.98 -20.05 5.86
N PHE A 222 6.99 -19.56 5.14
CA PHE A 222 8.13 -18.87 5.72
C PHE A 222 7.74 -17.51 6.35
N GLU A 223 6.84 -16.74 5.73
CA GLU A 223 6.19 -15.56 6.32
C GLU A 223 5.53 -15.89 7.66
N ARG A 224 4.74 -16.96 7.71
CA ARG A 224 4.09 -17.41 8.95
C ARG A 224 5.11 -17.82 10.00
N LEU A 225 6.21 -18.45 9.60
CA LEU A 225 7.31 -18.85 10.49
C LEU A 225 8.03 -17.65 11.13
N MET A 226 8.32 -16.60 10.35
CA MET A 226 8.98 -15.39 10.84
C MET A 226 8.04 -14.47 11.64
N CYS A 227 6.73 -14.61 11.45
CA CYS A 227 5.79 -13.70 12.09
C CYS A 227 5.70 -13.94 13.60
N ALA A 228 5.74 -12.85 14.37
CA ALA A 228 5.59 -12.85 15.82
C ALA A 228 4.29 -13.53 16.32
N ASN A 229 3.22 -13.47 15.53
CA ASN A 229 1.93 -14.11 15.83
C ASN A 229 1.76 -15.48 15.14
N GLY A 230 2.82 -15.98 14.50
CA GLY A 230 2.86 -17.26 13.82
C GLY A 230 3.10 -18.44 14.76
N PRO A 231 3.10 -19.67 14.21
CA PRO A 231 3.11 -20.89 15.00
C PRO A 231 4.40 -21.11 15.82
N THR A 232 5.51 -20.48 15.43
CA THR A 232 6.79 -20.55 16.15
C THR A 232 7.13 -19.27 16.91
N GLY A 233 6.20 -18.31 16.97
CA GLY A 233 6.41 -17.02 17.64
C GLY A 233 7.51 -16.17 16.99
N GLY A 234 7.75 -16.33 15.69
CA GLY A 234 8.76 -15.60 14.93
C GLY A 234 10.16 -16.23 14.91
N HIS A 235 10.31 -17.44 15.46
CA HIS A 235 11.57 -18.17 15.39
C HIS A 235 11.62 -19.06 14.15
N VAL A 236 12.59 -18.79 13.27
CA VAL A 236 12.87 -19.61 12.09
C VAL A 236 13.59 -20.88 12.51
N LYS A 237 12.94 -22.04 12.34
CA LYS A 237 13.47 -23.36 12.71
C LYS A 237 13.18 -24.39 11.64
N ARG A 238 14.08 -25.36 11.49
CA ARG A 238 13.88 -26.56 10.68
C ARG A 238 12.79 -27.42 11.32
N PHE A 239 11.83 -27.89 10.52
CA PHE A 239 10.77 -28.77 11.00
C PHE A 239 11.24 -30.22 11.13
N SER A 240 12.31 -30.60 10.42
CA SER A 240 12.87 -31.95 10.52
C SER A 240 13.51 -32.26 11.88
N ASP A 241 14.26 -31.32 12.45
CA ASP A 241 15.08 -31.54 13.65
C ASP A 241 14.98 -30.44 14.72
N GLY A 242 14.26 -29.35 14.46
CA GLY A 242 14.04 -28.25 15.40
C GLY A 242 15.21 -27.28 15.56
N LYS A 243 16.29 -27.42 14.78
CA LYS A 243 17.46 -26.52 14.84
C LYS A 243 17.25 -25.26 14.02
N ASP A 244 18.03 -24.23 14.34
CA ASP A 244 18.07 -22.98 13.57
C ASP A 244 18.85 -23.21 12.27
N PRO A 245 18.30 -22.86 11.08
CA PRO A 245 19.02 -23.03 9.83
C PRO A 245 20.18 -22.02 9.72
N LYS A 246 21.34 -22.47 9.23
CA LYS A 246 22.52 -21.64 9.00
C LYS A 246 22.75 -21.32 7.53
N ARG A 247 22.19 -22.10 6.61
CA ARG A 247 22.15 -21.79 5.17
C ARG A 247 20.74 -21.93 4.62
N ILE A 248 20.20 -20.86 4.04
CA ILE A 248 18.85 -20.83 3.44
C ILE A 248 18.94 -20.49 1.96
N ALA A 249 18.22 -21.24 1.13
CA ALA A 249 18.10 -20.96 -0.30
C ALA A 249 16.68 -20.57 -0.69
N PHE A 250 16.52 -19.48 -1.42
CA PHE A 250 15.25 -19.11 -2.07
C PHE A 250 15.27 -19.50 -3.55
N ILE A 251 14.22 -20.15 -4.03
CA ILE A 251 14.05 -20.51 -5.44
C ILE A 251 12.98 -19.63 -6.05
N GLN A 252 13.37 -18.75 -6.98
CA GLN A 252 12.44 -17.84 -7.64
C GLN A 252 11.62 -18.51 -8.75
N CYS A 253 10.50 -17.87 -9.10
CA CYS A 253 9.63 -18.26 -10.23
C CYS A 253 8.99 -19.66 -10.08
N VAL A 254 8.77 -20.13 -8.85
CA VAL A 254 8.03 -21.38 -8.62
C VAL A 254 6.57 -21.15 -8.97
N GLY A 255 6.02 -21.88 -9.93
CA GLY A 255 4.65 -21.65 -10.40
C GLY A 255 4.45 -20.35 -11.18
N SER A 256 5.50 -19.83 -11.84
CA SER A 256 5.42 -18.65 -12.71
C SER A 256 6.47 -18.75 -13.81
N ARG A 257 6.27 -18.04 -14.93
CA ARG A 257 7.18 -18.08 -16.09
C ARG A 257 7.49 -19.53 -16.53
N ASN A 258 6.47 -20.39 -16.46
CA ASN A 258 6.57 -21.82 -16.73
C ASN A 258 5.50 -22.26 -17.73
N PRO A 259 5.80 -22.21 -19.04
CA PRO A 259 4.86 -22.62 -20.09
C PRO A 259 4.39 -24.07 -19.97
N LYS A 260 5.20 -24.98 -19.38
CA LYS A 260 4.85 -26.41 -19.24
C LYS A 260 3.60 -26.65 -18.39
N ILE A 261 3.24 -25.72 -17.51
CA ILE A 261 2.07 -25.79 -16.64
C ILE A 261 1.02 -24.72 -16.96
N GLY A 262 1.15 -24.03 -18.10
CA GLY A 262 0.21 -22.99 -18.54
C GLY A 262 0.29 -21.65 -17.80
N ILE A 263 1.30 -21.45 -16.94
CA ILE A 263 1.51 -20.20 -16.20
C ILE A 263 2.72 -19.47 -16.76
N GLU A 264 2.53 -18.81 -17.90
CA GLU A 264 3.59 -18.11 -18.62
C GLU A 264 3.93 -16.75 -18.03
N TYR A 265 3.01 -16.12 -17.29
CA TYR A 265 3.21 -14.78 -16.76
C TYR A 265 4.16 -14.74 -15.56
N CYS A 266 4.66 -13.55 -15.26
CA CYS A 266 5.42 -13.26 -14.05
C CYS A 266 4.50 -12.77 -12.94
N SER A 267 4.63 -13.33 -11.74
CA SER A 267 3.79 -12.94 -10.59
C SER A 267 4.14 -11.58 -9.95
N ALA A 268 5.07 -10.82 -10.53
CA ALA A 268 5.46 -9.44 -10.18
C ALA A 268 6.01 -9.16 -8.76
N VAL A 269 5.69 -9.99 -7.76
CA VAL A 269 6.03 -9.74 -6.35
C VAL A 269 7.16 -10.62 -5.81
N CYS A 270 7.45 -11.76 -6.45
CA CYS A 270 8.31 -12.82 -5.89
C CYS A 270 9.74 -12.40 -5.63
N CYS A 271 10.32 -11.58 -6.51
CA CYS A 271 11.65 -11.02 -6.29
C CYS A 271 11.69 -10.23 -4.98
N ASN A 272 10.80 -9.24 -4.83
CA ASN A 272 10.86 -8.33 -3.70
C ASN A 272 10.46 -8.98 -2.37
N TYR A 273 9.49 -9.91 -2.34
CA TYR A 273 9.21 -10.60 -1.08
C TYR A 273 10.39 -11.49 -0.67
N ALA A 274 11.09 -12.15 -1.60
CA ALA A 274 12.22 -13.00 -1.23
C ALA A 274 13.36 -12.18 -0.60
N THR A 275 13.66 -11.01 -1.15
CA THR A 275 14.63 -10.09 -0.54
C THR A 275 14.15 -9.56 0.81
N LYS A 276 12.86 -9.27 0.96
CA LYS A 276 12.30 -8.90 2.26
C LYS A 276 12.50 -10.01 3.28
N GLU A 277 12.13 -11.24 2.95
CA GLU A 277 12.25 -12.39 3.86
C GLU A 277 13.70 -12.65 4.24
N ALA A 278 14.61 -12.54 3.27
CA ALA A 278 16.05 -12.65 3.51
C ALA A 278 16.59 -11.53 4.43
N ILE A 279 16.20 -10.25 4.19
CA ILE A 279 16.59 -9.12 5.05
C ILE A 279 16.07 -9.33 6.46
N ILE A 280 14.78 -9.63 6.62
CA ILE A 280 14.18 -9.83 7.95
C ILE A 280 14.83 -11.00 8.68
N THR A 281 15.16 -12.09 7.97
CA THR A 281 15.90 -13.21 8.57
C THR A 281 17.28 -12.78 9.06
N LYS A 282 18.04 -12.01 8.25
CA LYS A 282 19.34 -11.45 8.62
C LYS A 282 19.28 -10.44 9.77
N GLU A 283 18.15 -9.75 9.95
CA GLU A 283 17.93 -8.86 11.10
C GLU A 283 17.78 -9.65 12.42
N HIS A 284 17.23 -10.86 12.35
CA HIS A 284 17.08 -11.75 13.52
C HIS A 284 18.35 -12.57 13.80
N ASP A 285 19.04 -13.08 12.76
CA ASP A 285 20.33 -13.76 12.85
C ASP A 285 21.25 -13.29 11.73
N ARG A 286 22.29 -12.50 12.06
CA ARG A 286 23.22 -11.96 11.04
C ARG A 286 24.11 -13.02 10.39
N ASP A 287 24.31 -14.15 11.07
CA ASP A 287 25.28 -15.18 10.68
C ASP A 287 24.71 -16.20 9.68
N VAL A 288 23.39 -16.20 9.44
CA VAL A 288 22.75 -17.09 8.45
C VAL A 288 23.20 -16.73 7.03
N ASP A 289 23.70 -17.70 6.27
CA ASP A 289 24.02 -17.53 4.84
C ASP A 289 22.74 -17.68 4.01
N ILE A 290 22.44 -16.70 3.14
CA ILE A 290 21.22 -16.69 2.33
C ILE A 290 21.57 -16.51 0.87
N SER A 291 21.09 -17.45 0.04
CA SER A 291 21.21 -17.39 -1.41
C SER A 291 19.83 -17.32 -2.07
N ILE A 292 19.66 -16.43 -3.06
CA ILE A 292 18.42 -16.30 -3.86
C ILE A 292 18.72 -16.69 -5.31
N PHE A 293 18.15 -17.79 -5.76
CA PHE A 293 18.32 -18.34 -7.11
C PHE A 293 17.26 -17.79 -8.07
N TYR A 294 17.68 -17.05 -9.10
CA TYR A 294 16.77 -16.31 -9.99
C TYR A 294 17.16 -16.38 -11.48
N MET A 295 16.23 -15.99 -12.37
CA MET A 295 16.49 -15.84 -13.82
C MET A 295 16.75 -14.38 -14.22
N ASP A 296 15.76 -13.52 -13.95
CA ASP A 296 15.84 -12.07 -14.07
C ASP A 296 15.33 -11.48 -12.76
N TYR A 297 16.07 -10.56 -12.16
CA TYR A 297 15.66 -9.98 -10.89
C TYR A 297 14.77 -8.75 -11.15
N ARG A 298 13.47 -8.88 -10.86
CA ARG A 298 12.42 -7.92 -11.24
C ARG A 298 12.03 -6.98 -10.09
N ALA A 299 12.98 -6.14 -9.70
CA ALA A 299 12.76 -5.04 -8.76
C ALA A 299 12.06 -3.84 -9.44
N CYS A 300 10.82 -4.03 -9.86
CA CYS A 300 10.05 -3.05 -10.62
C CYS A 300 9.14 -2.22 -9.71
N GLY A 301 9.49 -0.97 -9.46
CA GLY A 301 8.71 -0.08 -8.61
C GLY A 301 9.58 1.02 -8.02
N LYS A 302 8.95 2.07 -7.52
CA LYS A 302 9.66 3.17 -6.86
C LYS A 302 10.32 2.65 -5.57
N GLY A 303 11.64 2.79 -5.46
CA GLY A 303 12.43 2.32 -4.32
C GLY A 303 12.77 0.82 -4.35
N PHE A 304 12.35 0.05 -5.38
CA PHE A 304 12.53 -1.41 -5.36
C PHE A 304 13.93 -1.81 -5.81
N GLU A 305 14.53 -1.09 -6.77
CA GLU A 305 15.93 -1.35 -7.17
C GLU A 305 16.87 -1.06 -6.00
N GLU A 306 16.63 0.04 -5.30
CA GLU A 306 17.36 0.44 -4.10
C GLU A 306 17.19 -0.59 -2.98
N PHE A 307 15.98 -1.16 -2.83
CA PHE A 307 15.72 -2.23 -1.87
C PHE A 307 16.47 -3.53 -2.21
N TYR A 308 16.51 -3.90 -3.49
CA TYR A 308 17.31 -5.02 -3.97
C TYR A 308 18.81 -4.81 -3.67
N LYS A 309 19.33 -3.63 -4.01
CA LYS A 309 20.72 -3.25 -3.72
C LYS A 309 21.03 -3.23 -2.24
N ARG A 310 20.15 -2.70 -1.40
CA ARG A 310 20.28 -2.79 0.07
C ARG A 310 20.43 -4.24 0.54
N GLY A 311 19.63 -5.15 0.02
CA GLY A 311 19.76 -6.57 0.36
C GLY A 311 21.13 -7.17 -0.02
N GLN A 312 21.69 -6.75 -1.16
CA GLN A 312 23.01 -7.17 -1.62
C GLN A 312 24.13 -6.55 -0.77
N ASP A 313 24.13 -5.23 -0.64
CA ASP A 313 25.26 -4.44 -0.17
C ASP A 313 25.31 -4.37 1.37
N ASP A 314 24.15 -4.19 2.04
CA ASP A 314 24.09 -3.98 3.49
C ASP A 314 23.88 -5.28 4.28
N TYR A 315 23.24 -6.29 3.66
CA TYR A 315 22.89 -7.57 4.31
C TYR A 315 23.64 -8.78 3.73
N GLY A 316 24.45 -8.59 2.68
CA GLY A 316 25.27 -9.65 2.09
C GLY A 316 24.46 -10.82 1.52
N ILE A 317 23.24 -10.58 1.03
CA ILE A 317 22.43 -11.62 0.40
C ILE A 317 23.06 -12.00 -0.94
N ASN A 318 23.31 -13.30 -1.14
CA ASN A 318 23.90 -13.82 -2.36
C ASN A 318 22.83 -14.02 -3.44
N TYR A 319 22.87 -13.26 -4.52
CA TYR A 319 21.92 -13.40 -5.63
C TYR A 319 22.55 -14.25 -6.74
N VAL A 320 22.11 -15.50 -6.85
CA VAL A 320 22.64 -16.46 -7.83
C VAL A 320 21.75 -16.49 -9.06
N ARG A 321 22.28 -16.07 -10.21
CA ARG A 321 21.53 -16.13 -11.46
C ARG A 321 21.57 -17.54 -12.03
N SER A 322 20.59 -18.35 -11.68
CA SER A 322 20.38 -19.66 -12.26
C SER A 322 18.95 -20.14 -11.98
N ARG A 323 18.33 -20.82 -12.94
CA ARG A 323 17.10 -21.56 -12.68
C ARG A 323 17.47 -22.92 -12.10
N VAL A 324 17.14 -23.14 -10.82
CA VAL A 324 17.39 -24.42 -10.15
C VAL A 324 16.76 -25.57 -10.94
N ALA A 325 17.58 -26.59 -11.21
CA ALA A 325 17.18 -27.79 -11.93
C ALA A 325 16.41 -28.75 -11.01
N GLU A 326 17.00 -29.08 -9.86
CA GLU A 326 16.43 -29.99 -8.87
C GLU A 326 16.95 -29.69 -7.46
N VAL A 327 16.16 -30.12 -6.47
CA VAL A 327 16.51 -30.21 -5.05
C VAL A 327 16.41 -31.68 -4.67
N TYR A 328 17.41 -32.22 -3.97
CA TYR A 328 17.38 -33.58 -3.43
C TYR A 328 18.07 -33.65 -2.07
N GLU A 329 17.79 -34.70 -1.30
CA GLU A 329 18.44 -34.91 -0.02
C GLU A 329 19.78 -35.63 -0.21
N SER A 330 20.85 -35.10 0.39
CA SER A 330 22.16 -35.76 0.47
C SER A 330 22.78 -35.50 1.84
N ASP A 331 23.27 -36.56 2.50
CA ASP A 331 23.92 -36.47 3.82
C ASP A 331 23.07 -35.78 4.91
N GLY A 332 21.73 -35.88 4.82
CA GLY A 332 20.77 -35.26 5.74
C GLY A 332 20.54 -33.75 5.54
N ASN A 333 21.05 -33.19 4.44
CA ASN A 333 20.85 -31.79 4.03
C ASN A 333 20.15 -31.71 2.66
N LEU A 334 19.62 -30.54 2.34
CA LEU A 334 19.00 -30.25 1.04
C LEU A 334 20.07 -29.78 0.05
N THR A 335 20.37 -30.56 -0.97
CA THR A 335 21.29 -30.19 -2.05
C THR A 335 20.51 -29.57 -3.20
N ILE A 336 20.93 -28.37 -3.61
CA ILE A 336 20.42 -27.67 -4.79
C ILE A 336 21.40 -27.87 -5.94
N LYS A 337 20.87 -28.32 -7.08
CA LYS A 337 21.62 -28.44 -8.33
C LYS A 337 21.19 -27.36 -9.31
N TYR A 338 22.18 -26.60 -9.79
CA TYR A 338 21.96 -25.48 -10.68
C TYR A 338 23.15 -25.32 -11.64
N GLU A 339 22.99 -24.50 -12.67
CA GLU A 339 24.08 -24.17 -13.59
C GLU A 339 24.81 -22.92 -13.10
N ASP A 340 26.13 -23.02 -12.86
CA ASP A 340 26.98 -21.86 -12.62
C ASP A 340 27.33 -21.24 -13.98
N LEU A 341 26.72 -20.09 -14.26
CA LEU A 341 26.89 -19.38 -15.53
C LEU A 341 28.29 -18.78 -15.69
N ALA A 342 29.05 -18.58 -14.61
CA ALA A 342 30.42 -18.07 -14.72
C ALA A 342 31.39 -19.17 -15.16
N GLU A 343 31.16 -20.41 -14.71
CA GLU A 343 31.99 -21.57 -15.07
C GLU A 343 31.44 -22.40 -16.24
N GLY A 344 30.17 -22.20 -16.60
CA GLY A 344 29.47 -23.00 -17.62
C GLY A 344 29.29 -24.46 -17.21
N LYS A 345 29.16 -24.74 -15.91
CA LYS A 345 29.11 -26.11 -15.36
C LYS A 345 27.99 -26.28 -14.34
N PRO A 346 27.44 -27.51 -14.22
CA PRO A 346 26.57 -27.86 -13.10
C PRO A 346 27.33 -27.71 -11.78
N LYS A 347 26.65 -27.11 -10.80
CA LYS A 347 27.13 -26.93 -9.43
C LYS A 347 26.08 -27.43 -8.45
N GLU A 348 26.57 -28.00 -7.36
CA GLU A 348 25.75 -28.54 -6.28
C GLU A 348 26.15 -27.86 -4.98
N GLU A 349 25.16 -27.37 -4.23
CA GLU A 349 25.37 -26.72 -2.93
C GLU A 349 24.35 -27.20 -1.90
N GLN A 350 24.81 -27.42 -0.67
CA GLN A 350 23.98 -27.88 0.44
C GLN A 350 23.40 -26.71 1.25
N PHE A 351 22.12 -26.82 1.60
CA PHE A 351 21.38 -25.88 2.42
C PHE A 351 20.64 -26.60 3.54
N ASP A 352 20.40 -25.88 4.64
CA ASP A 352 19.62 -26.38 5.77
C ASP A 352 18.11 -26.28 5.52
N MET A 353 17.70 -25.30 4.71
CA MET A 353 16.31 -24.99 4.41
C MET A 353 16.18 -24.40 3.00
N VAL A 354 15.12 -24.77 2.30
CA VAL A 354 14.80 -24.25 0.96
C VAL A 354 13.43 -23.59 0.97
N ILE A 355 13.37 -22.35 0.48
CA ILE A 355 12.15 -21.56 0.38
C ILE A 355 11.73 -21.46 -1.10
N LEU A 356 10.53 -21.92 -1.40
CA LEU A 356 9.92 -21.85 -2.71
C LEU A 356 9.16 -20.53 -2.84
N SER A 357 9.68 -19.62 -3.66
CA SER A 357 9.02 -18.36 -3.97
C SER A 357 7.91 -18.59 -5.00
N VAL A 358 6.77 -19.05 -4.47
CA VAL A 358 5.56 -19.37 -5.22
C VAL A 358 4.90 -18.13 -5.85
N GLY A 359 4.40 -18.31 -7.07
CA GLY A 359 3.63 -17.30 -7.79
C GLY A 359 2.23 -17.08 -7.24
N LEU A 360 1.49 -16.16 -7.88
CA LEU A 360 0.08 -15.89 -7.60
C LEU A 360 -0.79 -16.42 -8.76
N ALA A 361 -1.92 -17.02 -8.43
CA ALA A 361 -2.90 -17.54 -9.37
C ALA A 361 -4.32 -17.17 -8.95
N GLN A 362 -5.28 -17.22 -9.89
CA GLN A 362 -6.69 -17.03 -9.57
C GLN A 362 -7.35 -18.32 -9.15
N SER A 363 -8.25 -18.24 -8.16
CA SER A 363 -9.00 -19.41 -7.71
C SER A 363 -10.03 -19.83 -8.77
N LYS A 364 -10.18 -21.14 -9.00
CA LYS A 364 -11.19 -21.65 -9.95
C LYS A 364 -12.62 -21.24 -9.57
N LYS A 365 -12.93 -21.28 -8.27
CA LYS A 365 -14.24 -20.83 -7.74
C LYS A 365 -14.52 -19.37 -8.10
N THR A 366 -13.51 -18.49 -8.01
CA THR A 366 -13.62 -17.09 -8.41
C THR A 366 -13.85 -16.94 -9.92
N GLN A 367 -13.10 -17.71 -10.73
CA GLN A 367 -13.26 -17.71 -12.19
C GLN A 367 -14.66 -18.15 -12.61
N GLU A 368 -15.19 -19.22 -12.02
CA GLU A 368 -16.54 -19.72 -12.27
C GLU A 368 -17.60 -18.68 -11.90
N LEU A 369 -17.46 -18.03 -10.73
CA LEU A 369 -18.37 -16.95 -10.31
C LEU A 369 -18.38 -15.79 -11.30
N LEU A 370 -17.20 -15.25 -11.65
CA LEU A 370 -17.07 -14.12 -12.58
C LEU A 370 -17.62 -14.46 -13.97
N THR A 371 -17.34 -15.66 -14.47
CA THR A 371 -17.87 -16.14 -15.75
C THR A 371 -19.39 -16.24 -15.70
N SER A 372 -19.96 -16.73 -14.60
CA SER A 372 -21.42 -16.90 -14.45
C SER A 372 -22.21 -15.59 -14.49
N ILE A 373 -21.56 -14.46 -14.15
CA ILE A 373 -22.17 -13.13 -14.19
C ILE A 373 -21.75 -12.32 -15.43
N GLY A 374 -21.08 -12.95 -16.40
CA GLY A 374 -20.71 -12.36 -17.69
C GLY A 374 -19.44 -11.50 -17.68
N VAL A 375 -18.62 -11.57 -16.62
CA VAL A 375 -17.34 -10.87 -16.58
C VAL A 375 -16.30 -11.64 -17.40
N ASP A 376 -15.68 -10.95 -18.36
CA ASP A 376 -14.65 -11.53 -19.21
C ASP A 376 -13.36 -11.79 -18.42
N LEU A 377 -12.76 -12.96 -18.66
CA LEU A 377 -11.48 -13.35 -18.11
C LEU A 377 -10.41 -13.38 -19.20
N ASN A 378 -9.20 -12.96 -18.87
CA ASN A 378 -8.06 -13.13 -19.76
C ASN A 378 -7.63 -14.61 -19.83
N ARG A 379 -6.71 -14.94 -20.74
CA ARG A 379 -6.24 -16.32 -20.96
C ARG A 379 -5.63 -17.02 -19.73
N PHE A 380 -5.38 -16.28 -18.66
CA PHE A 380 -4.84 -16.77 -17.39
C PHE A 380 -5.88 -16.86 -16.28
N GLY A 381 -7.15 -16.58 -16.58
CA GLY A 381 -8.26 -16.63 -15.62
C GLY A 381 -8.33 -15.42 -14.67
N ASN A 382 -7.64 -14.32 -14.97
CA ASN A 382 -7.84 -13.05 -14.24
C ASN A 382 -8.88 -12.19 -14.96
N VAL A 383 -9.53 -11.28 -14.24
CA VAL A 383 -10.49 -10.34 -14.84
C VAL A 383 -9.83 -9.55 -15.97
N ALA A 384 -10.45 -9.56 -17.14
CA ALA A 384 -9.99 -8.80 -18.29
C ALA A 384 -10.43 -7.33 -18.18
N THR A 385 -9.51 -6.42 -18.46
CA THR A 385 -9.73 -4.97 -18.53
C THR A 385 -9.04 -4.41 -19.77
N THR A 386 -9.41 -3.20 -20.20
CA THR A 386 -8.70 -2.47 -21.27
C THR A 386 -7.71 -1.48 -20.66
N ILE A 387 -6.78 -0.96 -21.47
CA ILE A 387 -5.78 0.01 -21.00
C ILE A 387 -6.45 1.32 -20.56
N ASP A 388 -7.48 1.78 -21.28
CA ASP A 388 -8.22 3.01 -20.99
C ASP A 388 -9.24 2.87 -19.86
N HIS A 389 -9.58 1.64 -19.46
CA HIS A 389 -10.48 1.33 -18.35
C HIS A 389 -9.90 0.25 -17.42
N PRO A 390 -8.78 0.53 -16.71
CA PRO A 390 -7.99 -0.49 -16.00
C PRO A 390 -8.62 -1.05 -14.72
N VAL A 391 -9.73 -0.47 -14.26
CA VAL A 391 -10.46 -0.87 -13.04
C VAL A 391 -11.93 -1.21 -13.31
N GLU A 392 -12.33 -1.22 -14.58
CA GLU A 392 -13.71 -1.48 -15.01
C GLU A 392 -13.76 -2.80 -15.79
N THR A 393 -14.84 -3.56 -15.64
CA THR A 393 -15.03 -4.80 -16.40
C THR A 393 -15.82 -4.53 -17.67
N ASN A 394 -15.97 -5.56 -18.51
CA ASN A 394 -16.88 -5.52 -19.67
C ASN A 394 -18.36 -5.35 -19.28
N VAL A 395 -18.73 -5.59 -18.02
CA VAL A 395 -20.09 -5.41 -17.49
C VAL A 395 -20.19 -4.04 -16.80
N ASN A 396 -20.93 -3.11 -17.40
CA ASN A 396 -21.14 -1.77 -16.84
C ASN A 396 -21.67 -1.84 -15.41
N GLY A 397 -21.08 -1.08 -14.48
CA GLY A 397 -21.45 -1.09 -13.05
C GLY A 397 -20.75 -2.17 -12.22
N ILE A 398 -19.97 -3.06 -12.86
CA ILE A 398 -19.09 -4.02 -12.21
C ILE A 398 -17.62 -3.63 -12.42
N PHE A 399 -16.89 -3.53 -11.31
CA PHE A 399 -15.51 -3.05 -11.24
C PHE A 399 -14.57 -4.12 -10.66
N VAL A 400 -13.27 -3.93 -10.84
CA VAL A 400 -12.24 -4.83 -10.32
C VAL A 400 -11.05 -4.05 -9.74
N CYS A 401 -10.42 -4.58 -8.70
CA CYS A 401 -9.14 -4.05 -8.21
C CYS A 401 -8.21 -5.16 -7.69
N GLY A 402 -6.93 -4.82 -7.57
CA GLY A 402 -5.95 -5.66 -6.90
C GLY A 402 -5.61 -6.91 -7.70
N THR A 403 -5.28 -7.98 -7.00
CA THR A 403 -4.80 -9.21 -7.62
C THR A 403 -5.87 -10.02 -8.35
N ALA A 404 -7.16 -9.63 -8.25
CA ALA A 404 -8.27 -10.13 -9.08
C ALA A 404 -8.06 -9.87 -10.59
N GLN A 405 -7.44 -8.74 -10.93
CA GLN A 405 -7.11 -8.35 -12.31
C GLN A 405 -5.75 -8.91 -12.78
N GLY A 406 -4.90 -9.35 -11.84
CA GLY A 406 -3.61 -9.97 -12.12
C GLY A 406 -2.56 -9.66 -11.04
N PRO A 407 -1.43 -10.40 -11.01
CA PRO A 407 -0.43 -10.29 -9.95
C PRO A 407 0.15 -8.87 -9.84
N LYS A 408 0.14 -8.31 -8.62
CA LYS A 408 0.64 -6.98 -8.29
C LYS A 408 0.89 -6.86 -6.79
N ASP A 409 1.55 -5.78 -6.39
CA ASP A 409 1.88 -5.50 -5.00
C ASP A 409 0.80 -4.68 -4.27
N ILE A 410 1.06 -4.38 -2.98
CA ILE A 410 0.12 -3.65 -2.12
C ILE A 410 -0.12 -2.21 -2.61
N PRO A 411 0.90 -1.36 -2.91
CA PRO A 411 0.70 -0.01 -3.39
C PRO A 411 -0.17 0.06 -4.64
N GLU A 412 0.10 -0.81 -5.62
CA GLU A 412 -0.68 -0.85 -6.86
C GLU A 412 -2.12 -1.33 -6.60
N THR A 413 -2.30 -2.30 -5.69
CA THR A 413 -3.63 -2.75 -5.24
C THR A 413 -4.42 -1.63 -4.58
N VAL A 414 -3.80 -0.87 -3.67
CA VAL A 414 -4.42 0.26 -2.95
C VAL A 414 -4.76 1.39 -3.90
N ALA A 415 -3.87 1.70 -4.87
CA ALA A 415 -4.18 2.67 -5.91
C ALA A 415 -5.37 2.22 -6.77
N GLN A 416 -5.37 0.98 -7.27
CA GLN A 416 -6.51 0.46 -8.05
C GLN A 416 -7.81 0.45 -7.25
N SER A 417 -7.78 0.14 -5.95
CA SER A 417 -8.99 0.15 -5.12
C SER A 417 -9.58 1.54 -4.96
N SER A 418 -8.75 2.55 -4.73
CA SER A 418 -9.20 3.94 -4.67
C SER A 418 -9.66 4.44 -6.04
N GLY A 419 -9.04 3.96 -7.12
CA GLY A 419 -9.48 4.24 -8.49
C GLY A 419 -10.84 3.66 -8.81
N ALA A 420 -11.08 2.40 -8.44
CA ALA A 420 -12.40 1.77 -8.58
C ALA A 420 -13.45 2.50 -7.74
N ALA A 421 -13.13 2.89 -6.51
CA ALA A 421 -14.02 3.69 -5.66
C ALA A 421 -14.36 5.04 -6.31
N GLY A 422 -13.39 5.73 -6.92
CA GLY A 422 -13.61 6.97 -7.67
C GLY A 422 -14.54 6.80 -8.88
N LYS A 423 -14.36 5.73 -9.65
CA LYS A 423 -15.23 5.40 -10.80
C LYS A 423 -16.65 5.05 -10.37
N ILE A 424 -16.81 4.25 -9.32
CA ILE A 424 -18.11 3.95 -8.71
C ILE A 424 -18.77 5.24 -8.20
N GLY A 425 -18.01 6.10 -7.52
CA GLY A 425 -18.48 7.38 -7.04
C GLY A 425 -18.91 8.34 -8.14
N SER A 426 -18.32 8.23 -9.34
CA SER A 426 -18.74 8.95 -10.54
C SER A 426 -20.06 8.40 -11.10
N LEU A 427 -20.20 7.08 -11.18
CA LEU A 427 -21.41 6.41 -11.66
C LEU A 427 -22.65 6.71 -10.79
N LEU A 428 -22.45 6.72 -9.47
CA LEU A 428 -23.50 6.83 -8.45
C LEU A 428 -23.64 8.25 -7.86
N SER A 429 -23.01 9.26 -8.47
CA SER A 429 -22.93 10.63 -7.94
C SER A 429 -24.29 11.23 -7.57
N GLU A 430 -25.33 10.94 -8.36
CA GLU A 430 -26.72 11.42 -8.18
C GLU A 430 -27.41 10.88 -6.91
N VAL A 431 -26.98 9.72 -6.41
CA VAL A 431 -27.57 9.03 -5.24
C VAL A 431 -26.64 9.01 -4.03
N ARG A 432 -25.62 9.85 -4.06
CA ARG A 432 -24.72 10.07 -2.92
C ARG A 432 -25.51 10.51 -1.68
N ASN A 433 -25.12 10.00 -0.53
CA ASN A 433 -25.74 10.25 0.78
C ASN A 433 -27.19 9.78 0.95
N THR A 434 -27.76 9.06 -0.02
CA THR A 434 -29.18 8.60 0.06
C THR A 434 -29.39 7.45 1.07
N LEU A 435 -28.36 6.64 1.31
CA LEU A 435 -28.40 5.48 2.22
C LEU A 435 -27.36 5.55 3.35
N THR A 436 -26.70 6.70 3.53
CA THR A 436 -25.71 6.86 4.60
C THR A 436 -26.34 7.28 5.91
N THR A 437 -25.69 6.85 7.00
CA THR A 437 -25.98 7.22 8.37
C THR A 437 -24.85 8.14 8.85
N LYS A 438 -25.22 9.24 9.50
CA LYS A 438 -24.25 10.13 10.15
C LYS A 438 -23.85 9.53 11.50
N LYS A 439 -22.54 9.53 11.79
CA LYS A 439 -22.04 9.13 13.10
C LYS A 439 -22.32 10.24 14.11
N GLU A 440 -23.11 9.95 15.12
CA GLU A 440 -23.30 10.84 16.26
C GLU A 440 -22.31 10.45 17.35
N LEU A 441 -21.51 11.42 17.80
CA LEU A 441 -20.60 11.25 18.94
C LEU A 441 -21.32 11.71 20.21
N PRO A 442 -21.08 11.05 21.36
CA PRO A 442 -21.62 11.52 22.63
C PRO A 442 -21.04 12.91 23.00
N PRO A 443 -21.73 13.69 23.85
CA PRO A 443 -21.20 14.95 24.35
C PRO A 443 -19.83 14.76 25.01
N GLU A 444 -18.90 15.67 24.73
CA GLU A 444 -17.58 15.63 25.35
C GLU A 444 -17.67 15.91 26.85
N LYS A 445 -16.92 15.13 27.63
CA LYS A 445 -16.76 15.33 29.06
C LYS A 445 -16.03 16.65 29.33
N ASP A 446 -16.63 17.51 30.14
CA ASP A 446 -15.93 18.68 30.69
C ASP A 446 -14.93 18.22 31.75
N VAL A 447 -13.67 18.60 31.58
CA VAL A 447 -12.57 18.26 32.46
C VAL A 447 -11.94 19.50 33.10
N LEU A 448 -12.51 20.69 32.89
CA LEU A 448 -12.00 21.92 33.44
C LEU A 448 -12.10 21.91 34.96
N GLY A 449 -10.98 22.14 35.65
CA GLY A 449 -10.93 22.11 37.12
C GLY A 449 -11.07 20.71 37.74
N VAL A 450 -11.16 19.65 36.94
CA VAL A 450 -11.21 18.25 37.42
C VAL A 450 -9.80 17.70 37.53
N GLU A 451 -9.49 17.04 38.65
CA GLU A 451 -8.19 16.39 38.84
C GLU A 451 -7.94 15.31 37.76
N PRO A 452 -6.73 15.22 37.17
CA PRO A 452 -6.41 14.18 36.21
C PRO A 452 -6.62 12.77 36.77
N ARG A 453 -7.27 11.92 35.97
CA ARG A 453 -7.57 10.50 36.18
C ARG A 453 -7.15 9.74 34.94
N ILE A 454 -5.94 9.19 34.99
CA ILE A 454 -5.23 8.66 33.83
C ILE A 454 -5.38 7.15 33.78
N GLY A 455 -5.83 6.62 32.64
CA GLY A 455 -5.73 5.20 32.30
C GLY A 455 -4.54 4.96 31.39
N VAL A 456 -3.67 4.01 31.75
CA VAL A 456 -2.47 3.68 30.98
C VAL A 456 -2.55 2.26 30.44
N PHE A 457 -2.43 2.11 29.13
CA PHE A 457 -2.53 0.83 28.44
C PHE A 457 -1.18 0.50 27.80
N VAL A 458 -0.49 -0.52 28.32
CA VAL A 458 0.85 -0.90 27.84
C VAL A 458 0.75 -2.09 26.90
N CYS A 459 1.10 -1.89 25.64
CA CYS A 459 0.94 -2.87 24.58
C CYS A 459 2.11 -3.85 24.54
N HIS A 460 1.82 -5.15 24.40
CA HIS A 460 2.84 -6.18 24.10
C HIS A 460 3.23 -6.20 22.62
N CYS A 461 2.28 -5.87 21.73
CA CYS A 461 2.46 -5.97 20.28
C CYS A 461 2.96 -7.36 19.86
N GLY A 462 2.40 -8.40 20.49
CA GLY A 462 2.93 -9.77 20.43
C GLY A 462 4.29 -9.82 21.13
N ILE A 463 5.33 -10.25 20.41
CA ILE A 463 6.70 -10.24 20.93
C ILE A 463 7.49 -8.98 20.52
N ASN A 464 6.94 -8.09 19.69
CA ASN A 464 7.66 -6.91 19.21
C ASN A 464 8.04 -5.95 20.35
N ILE A 465 7.17 -5.80 21.36
CA ILE A 465 7.48 -5.08 22.60
C ILE A 465 7.72 -6.10 23.71
N GLY A 466 6.76 -7.01 23.95
CA GLY A 466 6.79 -7.97 25.05
C GLY A 466 7.93 -8.98 25.02
N GLY A 467 8.62 -9.16 23.88
CA GLY A 467 9.81 -10.02 23.78
C GLY A 467 11.09 -9.36 24.29
N ILE A 468 11.12 -8.02 24.36
CA ILE A 468 12.31 -7.22 24.75
C ILE A 468 12.04 -6.44 26.04
N VAL A 469 10.93 -5.70 26.11
CA VAL A 469 10.51 -4.90 27.27
C VAL A 469 9.69 -5.78 28.20
N ASN A 470 10.02 -5.77 29.50
CA ASN A 470 9.21 -6.42 30.52
C ASN A 470 7.94 -5.60 30.78
N VAL A 471 6.91 -5.81 29.95
CA VAL A 471 5.64 -5.08 30.01
C VAL A 471 4.95 -5.18 31.38
N PRO A 472 4.85 -6.35 32.03
CA PRO A 472 4.31 -6.45 33.39
C PRO A 472 5.02 -5.52 34.38
N GLU A 473 6.35 -5.44 34.32
CA GLU A 473 7.13 -4.57 35.20
C GLU A 473 6.91 -3.08 34.92
N VAL A 474 6.78 -2.70 33.64
CA VAL A 474 6.39 -1.32 33.26
C VAL A 474 5.02 -0.99 33.82
N VAL A 475 4.04 -1.90 33.74
CA VAL A 475 2.69 -1.69 34.29
C VAL A 475 2.73 -1.51 35.80
N GLU A 476 3.45 -2.37 36.54
CA GLU A 476 3.56 -2.24 37.99
C GLU A 476 4.23 -0.93 38.41
N TYR A 477 5.28 -0.51 37.71
CA TYR A 477 5.89 0.80 37.94
C TYR A 477 4.91 1.95 37.66
N VAL A 478 4.19 1.91 36.54
CA VAL A 478 3.25 2.97 36.14
C VAL A 478 2.12 3.16 37.14
N LYS A 479 1.64 2.08 37.81
CA LYS A 479 0.64 2.17 38.88
C LYS A 479 1.09 3.03 40.06
N THR A 480 2.40 3.22 40.26
CA THR A 480 2.94 4.04 41.35
C THR A 480 2.93 5.54 41.03
N LEU A 481 2.69 5.93 39.78
CA LEU A 481 2.79 7.31 39.35
C LEU A 481 1.52 8.12 39.72
N PRO A 482 1.65 9.42 40.07
CA PRO A 482 0.51 10.25 40.43
C PRO A 482 -0.58 10.30 39.35
N ASN A 483 -1.84 10.39 39.76
CA ASN A 483 -3.02 10.49 38.90
C ASN A 483 -3.31 9.26 38.02
N VAL A 484 -2.47 8.21 38.06
CA VAL A 484 -2.74 6.94 37.38
C VAL A 484 -3.77 6.17 38.20
N VAL A 485 -5.01 6.09 37.69
CA VAL A 485 -6.12 5.37 38.32
C VAL A 485 -6.16 3.92 37.85
N TYR A 486 -5.68 3.66 36.64
CA TYR A 486 -5.66 2.35 36.03
C TYR A 486 -4.43 2.17 35.17
N ALA A 487 -3.78 1.01 35.29
CA ALA A 487 -2.76 0.59 34.35
C ALA A 487 -2.90 -0.91 34.07
N THR A 488 -2.83 -1.29 32.81
CA THR A 488 -2.95 -2.69 32.40
C THR A 488 -2.09 -2.99 31.18
N GLU A 489 -1.77 -4.26 31.01
CA GLU A 489 -1.17 -4.77 29.79
C GLU A 489 -2.26 -5.11 28.77
N VAL A 490 -1.95 -4.89 27.50
CA VAL A 490 -2.85 -5.22 26.38
C VAL A 490 -2.04 -6.01 25.34
N PRO A 491 -2.49 -7.19 24.90
CA PRO A 491 -1.75 -7.95 23.87
C PRO A 491 -1.53 -7.12 22.59
N TYR A 492 -2.60 -6.48 22.12
CA TYR A 492 -2.61 -5.62 20.94
C TYR A 492 -3.59 -4.46 21.15
N ALA A 493 -3.07 -3.30 21.58
CA ALA A 493 -3.90 -2.12 21.84
C ALA A 493 -4.69 -1.64 20.61
N CYS A 494 -4.14 -1.82 19.40
CA CYS A 494 -4.78 -1.41 18.15
C CYS A 494 -5.84 -2.38 17.63
N SER A 495 -6.03 -3.54 18.26
CA SER A 495 -7.10 -4.47 17.87
C SER A 495 -8.47 -3.94 18.27
N ASP A 496 -9.55 -4.47 17.68
CA ASP A 496 -10.93 -4.11 18.07
C ASP A 496 -11.18 -4.34 19.57
N ASP A 497 -10.67 -5.45 20.11
CA ASP A 497 -10.76 -5.78 21.55
C ASP A 497 -9.98 -4.78 22.42
N GLY A 498 -8.75 -4.45 22.02
CA GLY A 498 -7.93 -3.46 22.71
C GLY A 498 -8.60 -2.08 22.76
N ASN A 499 -9.17 -1.63 21.65
CA ASN A 499 -9.90 -0.36 21.61
C ASN A 499 -11.20 -0.42 22.44
N LYS A 500 -11.93 -1.54 22.44
CA LYS A 500 -13.11 -1.73 23.30
C LYS A 500 -12.75 -1.72 24.78
N GLN A 501 -11.61 -2.30 25.16
CA GLN A 501 -11.11 -2.25 26.53
C GLN A 501 -10.83 -0.81 26.96
N ILE A 502 -10.20 0.00 26.09
CA ILE A 502 -9.97 1.43 26.36
C ILE A 502 -11.30 2.16 26.53
N PHE A 503 -12.22 2.02 25.56
CA PHE A 503 -13.57 2.61 25.59
C PHE A 503 -14.31 2.28 26.89
N ASN A 504 -14.41 1.00 27.26
CA ASN A 504 -15.12 0.56 28.45
C ASN A 504 -14.49 1.12 29.72
N LYS A 505 -13.15 1.12 29.81
CA LYS A 505 -12.44 1.62 31.00
C LYS A 505 -12.53 3.13 31.16
N ILE A 506 -12.68 3.90 30.07
CA ILE A 506 -12.98 5.34 30.15
C ILE A 506 -14.28 5.56 30.96
N HIS A 507 -15.33 4.79 30.66
CA HIS A 507 -16.61 4.88 31.37
C HIS A 507 -16.57 4.25 32.77
N GLU A 508 -16.09 3.02 32.91
CA GLU A 508 -16.11 2.27 34.17
C GLU A 508 -15.35 2.96 35.31
N LEU A 509 -14.24 3.63 34.98
CA LEU A 509 -13.35 4.25 35.96
C LEU A 509 -13.41 5.78 35.93
N ASP A 510 -14.33 6.34 35.13
CA ASP A 510 -14.48 7.78 34.91
C ASP A 510 -13.12 8.45 34.58
N LEU A 511 -12.40 7.86 33.61
CA LEU A 511 -11.12 8.40 33.19
C LEU A 511 -11.34 9.74 32.47
N ASN A 512 -10.40 10.66 32.62
CA ASN A 512 -10.40 11.93 31.89
C ASN A 512 -9.11 12.17 31.11
N ARG A 513 -8.17 11.22 31.14
CA ARG A 513 -6.97 11.18 30.31
C ARG A 513 -6.63 9.73 29.96
N VAL A 514 -6.07 9.51 28.78
CA VAL A 514 -5.63 8.17 28.35
C VAL A 514 -4.18 8.25 27.85
N VAL A 515 -3.35 7.30 28.26
CA VAL A 515 -2.01 7.10 27.70
C VAL A 515 -1.91 5.70 27.14
N VAL A 516 -1.52 5.57 25.87
CA VAL A 516 -1.19 4.28 25.27
C VAL A 516 0.32 4.19 25.06
N ALA A 517 0.94 3.19 25.68
CA ALA A 517 2.34 2.88 25.52
C ALA A 517 2.51 1.74 24.51
N ALA A 518 2.84 2.08 23.26
CA ALA A 518 2.86 1.13 22.16
C ALA A 518 3.84 1.53 21.04
N CYS A 519 3.33 1.66 19.82
CA CYS A 519 4.07 1.97 18.60
C CYS A 519 4.16 3.49 18.34
N THR A 520 4.36 3.88 17.07
CA THR A 520 4.43 5.28 16.66
C THR A 520 3.06 5.96 16.58
N PRO A 521 2.91 7.20 17.11
CA PRO A 521 1.68 7.97 16.97
C PRO A 521 1.34 8.25 15.50
N ARG A 522 2.35 8.31 14.62
CA ARG A 522 2.19 8.58 13.18
C ARG A 522 1.20 7.65 12.47
N THR A 523 0.97 6.46 13.02
CA THR A 523 0.10 5.45 12.40
C THR A 523 -1.20 5.20 13.17
N HIS A 524 -1.16 5.22 14.50
CA HIS A 524 -2.28 4.76 15.33
C HIS A 524 -2.92 5.84 16.20
N GLU A 525 -2.35 7.04 16.29
CA GLU A 525 -2.98 8.13 17.05
C GLU A 525 -4.41 8.44 16.56
N PRO A 526 -4.70 8.51 15.23
CA PRO A 526 -6.07 8.71 14.77
C PRO A 526 -7.05 7.65 15.26
N LEU A 527 -6.61 6.38 15.36
CA LEU A 527 -7.42 5.27 15.85
C LEU A 527 -7.81 5.47 17.32
N PHE A 528 -6.84 5.81 18.18
CA PHE A 528 -7.12 6.03 19.60
C PHE A 528 -7.85 7.34 19.86
N HIS A 529 -7.62 8.38 19.07
CA HIS A 529 -8.42 9.61 19.06
C HIS A 529 -9.90 9.29 18.77
N ALA A 530 -10.18 8.46 17.76
CA ALA A 530 -11.54 8.03 17.46
C ALA A 530 -12.17 7.25 18.63
N THR A 531 -11.43 6.31 19.23
CA THR A 531 -11.89 5.57 20.42
C THR A 531 -12.19 6.49 21.61
N CYS A 532 -11.36 7.51 21.85
CA CYS A 532 -11.63 8.50 22.91
C CYS A 532 -12.89 9.31 22.60
N ALA A 533 -13.03 9.83 21.38
CA ALA A 533 -14.20 10.60 20.95
C ALA A 533 -15.50 9.78 21.08
N GLU A 534 -15.47 8.51 20.67
CA GLU A 534 -16.60 7.58 20.82
C GLU A 534 -16.99 7.39 22.29
N ALA A 535 -16.02 7.40 23.22
CA ALA A 535 -16.26 7.30 24.65
C ALA A 535 -16.64 8.64 25.32
N GLY A 536 -16.80 9.72 24.54
CA GLY A 536 -17.09 11.07 25.05
C GLY A 536 -15.88 11.76 25.68
N LEU A 537 -14.67 11.26 25.45
CA LEU A 537 -13.42 11.91 25.88
C LEU A 537 -12.83 12.71 24.72
N ASN A 538 -12.56 14.01 24.94
CA ASN A 538 -11.93 14.85 23.91
C ASN A 538 -10.62 14.19 23.41
N PRO A 539 -10.42 14.05 22.09
CA PRO A 539 -9.24 13.38 21.53
C PRO A 539 -7.89 13.92 22.00
N PHE A 540 -7.81 15.20 22.37
CA PHE A 540 -6.55 15.84 22.77
C PHE A 540 -6.22 15.67 24.25
N LEU A 541 -7.05 14.90 24.97
CA LEU A 541 -6.81 14.41 26.33
C LEU A 541 -6.11 13.03 26.34
N PHE A 542 -5.64 12.60 25.17
CA PHE A 542 -4.85 11.41 24.94
C PHE A 542 -3.37 11.78 24.71
N ASP A 543 -2.45 10.92 25.16
CA ASP A 543 -1.02 11.01 24.81
C ASP A 543 -0.45 9.64 24.44
N PHE A 544 0.55 9.62 23.56
CA PHE A 544 1.11 8.39 23.01
C PHE A 544 2.57 8.19 23.45
N ALA A 545 2.86 7.08 24.13
CA ALA A 545 4.21 6.70 24.53
C ALA A 545 4.79 5.68 23.53
N ASN A 546 5.73 6.09 22.67
CA ASN A 546 6.37 5.17 21.72
C ASN A 546 7.46 4.32 22.42
N ILE A 547 7.12 3.07 22.74
CA ILE A 547 8.04 2.10 23.36
C ILE A 547 8.42 0.95 22.41
N ARG A 548 8.08 1.06 21.12
CA ARG A 548 8.45 0.07 20.09
C ARG A 548 9.58 0.56 19.21
N GLU A 549 9.30 1.46 18.27
CA GLU A 549 10.30 2.00 17.34
C GLU A 549 11.39 2.77 18.08
N HIS A 550 11.03 3.46 19.18
CA HIS A 550 11.98 4.25 19.96
C HIS A 550 12.57 3.49 21.16
N CYS A 551 12.19 2.22 21.36
CA CYS A 551 12.69 1.44 22.49
C CYS A 551 12.91 -0.04 22.14
N SER A 552 11.87 -0.89 22.12
CA SER A 552 12.06 -2.34 22.01
C SER A 552 12.85 -2.78 20.76
N TRP A 553 12.58 -2.19 19.59
CA TRP A 553 13.22 -2.59 18.33
C TRP A 553 14.68 -2.16 18.22
N ILE A 554 15.10 -1.10 18.92
CA ILE A 554 16.48 -0.61 18.84
C ILE A 554 17.37 -1.08 20.00
N HIS A 555 16.78 -1.75 21.00
CA HIS A 555 17.45 -2.24 22.21
C HIS A 555 17.26 -3.75 22.43
N MET A 556 17.14 -4.54 21.35
CA MET A 556 16.84 -5.97 21.43
C MET A 556 17.83 -6.77 22.27
N ASN A 557 19.09 -6.30 22.34
CA ASN A 557 20.19 -6.93 23.08
C ASN A 557 20.37 -6.39 24.51
N GLU A 558 19.57 -5.40 24.93
CA GLU A 558 19.70 -4.72 26.22
C GLU A 558 18.33 -4.64 26.93
N LYS A 559 17.70 -5.80 27.16
CA LYS A 559 16.30 -5.92 27.64
C LYS A 559 16.02 -5.17 28.94
N GLU A 560 16.94 -5.23 29.90
CA GLU A 560 16.81 -4.52 31.18
C GLU A 560 16.81 -3.00 30.95
N LYS A 561 17.74 -2.49 30.13
CA LYS A 561 17.79 -1.05 29.80
C LYS A 561 16.61 -0.62 28.95
N ALA A 562 16.13 -1.47 28.05
CA ALA A 562 14.93 -1.22 27.27
C ALA A 562 13.70 -1.10 28.19
N THR A 563 13.62 -1.92 29.24
CA THR A 563 12.55 -1.85 30.23
C THR A 563 12.61 -0.55 31.03
N GLU A 564 13.78 -0.14 31.51
CA GLU A 564 13.95 1.16 32.19
C GLU A 564 13.63 2.35 31.27
N LYS A 565 14.12 2.34 30.03
CA LYS A 565 13.79 3.36 29.03
C LYS A 565 12.28 3.43 28.77
N ALA A 566 11.59 2.28 28.69
CA ALA A 566 10.14 2.25 28.53
C ALA A 566 9.42 2.88 29.74
N LYS A 567 9.85 2.60 30.98
CA LYS A 567 9.33 3.25 32.19
C LYS A 567 9.48 4.78 32.11
N ASP A 568 10.64 5.26 31.67
CA ASP A 568 10.90 6.70 31.53
C ASP A 568 9.99 7.34 30.46
N ILE A 569 9.89 6.75 29.27
CA ILE A 569 9.04 7.25 28.18
C ILE A 569 7.56 7.33 28.62
N VAL A 570 7.07 6.31 29.32
CA VAL A 570 5.69 6.30 29.81
C VAL A 570 5.50 7.34 30.93
N ARG A 571 6.46 7.49 31.85
CA ARG A 571 6.44 8.54 32.88
C ARG A 571 6.39 9.94 32.27
N MET A 572 7.21 10.19 31.23
CA MET A 572 7.22 11.45 30.48
C MET A 572 5.84 11.75 29.86
N SER A 573 5.23 10.75 29.24
CA SER A 573 3.91 10.88 28.59
C SER A 573 2.80 11.12 29.60
N ILE A 574 2.82 10.43 30.74
CA ILE A 574 1.89 10.67 31.85
C ILE A 574 2.03 12.10 32.39
N ALA A 575 3.27 12.60 32.52
CA ALA A 575 3.50 13.97 32.99
C ALA A 575 2.92 15.03 32.03
N LYS A 576 3.05 14.81 30.71
CA LYS A 576 2.39 15.65 29.70
C LYS A 576 0.86 15.52 29.77
N ALA A 577 0.35 14.30 29.86
CA ALA A 577 -1.09 14.00 29.91
C ALA A 577 -1.84 14.72 31.04
N ARG A 578 -1.22 14.89 32.22
CA ARG A 578 -1.79 15.66 33.33
C ARG A 578 -2.12 17.11 32.98
N LEU A 579 -1.40 17.68 32.02
CA LEU A 579 -1.50 19.09 31.61
C LEU A 579 -2.22 19.26 30.26
N LEU A 580 -2.69 18.18 29.65
CA LEU A 580 -3.48 18.24 28.43
C LEU A 580 -4.84 18.88 28.69
N GLU A 581 -5.37 19.54 27.66
CA GLU A 581 -6.62 20.30 27.68
C GLU A 581 -7.49 19.84 26.51
N SER A 582 -8.81 19.97 26.65
CA SER A 582 -9.73 19.71 25.54
C SER A 582 -9.52 20.76 24.46
N LEU A 583 -9.34 20.33 23.21
CA LEU A 583 -9.24 21.23 22.07
C LEU A 583 -10.42 21.06 21.14
N GLU A 584 -10.99 22.18 20.72
CA GLU A 584 -12.04 22.22 19.70
C GLU A 584 -11.42 22.16 18.31
N ARG A 585 -12.01 21.33 17.45
CA ARG A 585 -11.66 21.30 16.03
C ARG A 585 -12.62 22.22 15.28
N GLY A 586 -12.09 23.21 14.57
CA GLY A 586 -12.90 24.05 13.67
C GLY A 586 -13.37 23.26 12.45
N GLU A 587 -14.43 23.72 11.80
CA GLU A 587 -14.83 23.24 10.47
C GLU A 587 -14.47 24.29 9.42
N ILE A 588 -13.82 23.86 8.34
CA ILE A 588 -13.49 24.69 7.18
C ILE A 588 -14.44 24.27 6.05
N PRO A 589 -15.29 25.18 5.53
CA PRO A 589 -16.09 24.91 4.35
C PRO A 589 -15.20 24.53 3.17
N VAL A 590 -15.61 23.54 2.38
CA VAL A 590 -14.87 23.10 1.20
C VAL A 590 -15.42 23.77 -0.04
N ASN A 591 -14.57 24.49 -0.76
CA ASN A 591 -14.82 24.88 -2.13
C ASN A 591 -14.86 23.63 -3.00
N GLN A 592 -16.02 23.30 -3.57
CA GLN A 592 -16.25 22.05 -4.28
C GLN A 592 -15.64 22.00 -5.70
N LYS A 593 -14.60 22.79 -5.96
CA LYS A 593 -13.82 22.78 -7.20
C LYS A 593 -12.47 22.13 -6.99
N ALA A 594 -11.92 21.53 -8.04
CA ALA A 594 -10.60 20.93 -8.04
C ALA A 594 -9.64 21.65 -9.01
N LEU A 595 -8.35 21.65 -8.69
CA LEU A 595 -7.26 22.03 -9.59
C LEU A 595 -6.50 20.77 -10.03
N VAL A 596 -6.29 20.58 -11.32
CA VAL A 596 -5.44 19.52 -11.88
C VAL A 596 -4.31 20.19 -12.67
N ILE A 597 -3.06 19.86 -12.35
CA ILE A 597 -1.88 20.44 -12.99
C ILE A 597 -1.23 19.42 -13.91
N GLY A 598 -1.20 19.71 -15.21
CA GLY A 598 -0.72 18.85 -16.28
C GLY A 598 -1.86 18.09 -16.96
N ALA A 599 -1.98 18.21 -18.28
CA ALA A 599 -3.03 17.58 -19.08
C ALA A 599 -2.51 16.41 -19.94
N GLY A 600 -1.57 15.63 -19.39
CA GLY A 600 -1.28 14.30 -19.91
C GLY A 600 -2.44 13.33 -19.65
N ILE A 601 -2.26 12.06 -20.05
CA ILE A 601 -3.28 11.00 -19.86
C ILE A 601 -3.79 10.90 -18.41
N SER A 602 -2.90 11.04 -17.42
CA SER A 602 -3.27 11.01 -16.00
C SER A 602 -4.09 12.22 -15.57
N GLY A 603 -3.69 13.43 -15.96
CA GLY A 603 -4.42 14.65 -15.59
C GLY A 603 -5.80 14.73 -16.23
N MET A 604 -5.90 14.39 -17.52
CA MET A 604 -7.19 14.31 -18.21
C MET A 604 -8.10 13.23 -17.60
N SER A 605 -7.56 12.06 -17.24
CA SER A 605 -8.34 11.00 -16.56
C SER A 605 -8.87 11.48 -15.21
N ALA A 606 -8.02 12.12 -14.39
CA ALA A 606 -8.43 12.63 -13.09
C ALA A 606 -9.49 13.75 -13.20
N ALA A 607 -9.33 14.66 -14.18
CA ALA A 607 -10.29 15.72 -14.44
C ALA A 607 -11.65 15.17 -14.90
N LEU A 608 -11.66 14.19 -15.80
CA LEU A 608 -12.89 13.54 -16.26
C LEU A 608 -13.61 12.80 -15.14
N ASP A 609 -12.88 12.13 -14.25
CA ASP A 609 -13.48 11.40 -13.13
C ASP A 609 -14.07 12.37 -12.09
N LEU A 610 -13.36 13.45 -11.74
CA LEU A 610 -13.89 14.50 -10.86
C LEU A 610 -15.13 15.18 -11.45
N ALA A 611 -15.09 15.52 -12.74
CA ALA A 611 -16.23 16.11 -13.44
C ALA A 611 -17.43 15.15 -13.49
N SER A 612 -17.19 13.86 -13.75
CA SER A 612 -18.24 12.82 -13.74
C SER A 612 -18.83 12.61 -12.34
N ALA A 613 -18.05 12.84 -11.28
CA ALA A 613 -18.50 12.85 -9.90
C ALA A 613 -19.28 14.13 -9.50
N GLY A 614 -19.38 15.12 -10.40
CA GLY A 614 -20.14 16.35 -10.23
C GLY A 614 -19.34 17.56 -9.77
N PHE A 615 -18.01 17.51 -9.76
CA PHE A 615 -17.16 18.60 -9.28
C PHE A 615 -16.54 19.40 -10.43
N PRO A 616 -16.65 20.74 -10.47
CA PRO A 616 -15.95 21.54 -11.45
C PRO A 616 -14.43 21.44 -11.31
N VAL A 617 -13.72 21.43 -12.44
CA VAL A 617 -12.27 21.21 -12.50
C VAL A 617 -11.60 22.33 -13.29
N TYR A 618 -10.54 22.89 -12.73
CA TYR A 618 -9.56 23.69 -13.46
C TYR A 618 -8.42 22.78 -13.92
N LEU A 619 -8.27 22.58 -15.23
CA LEU A 619 -7.20 21.78 -15.81
C LEU A 619 -6.15 22.71 -16.43
N VAL A 620 -4.98 22.80 -15.82
CA VAL A 620 -3.89 23.70 -16.24
C VAL A 620 -2.82 22.94 -17.00
N GLU A 621 -2.52 23.37 -18.23
CA GLU A 621 -1.54 22.77 -19.13
C GLU A 621 -0.57 23.84 -19.64
N ARG A 622 0.73 23.56 -19.48
CA ARG A 622 1.81 24.50 -19.85
C ARG A 622 1.96 24.65 -21.36
N THR A 623 1.61 23.61 -22.12
CA THR A 623 1.71 23.61 -23.57
C THR A 623 0.42 24.11 -24.22
N GLY A 624 0.47 24.35 -25.53
CA GLY A 624 -0.69 24.75 -26.31
C GLY A 624 -1.66 23.62 -26.64
N GLU A 625 -1.46 22.41 -26.12
CA GLU A 625 -2.26 21.23 -26.47
C GLU A 625 -2.29 20.16 -25.37
N LEU A 626 -3.45 19.50 -25.21
CA LEU A 626 -3.62 18.39 -24.24
C LEU A 626 -3.03 17.08 -24.78
N GLY A 627 -2.63 16.15 -23.90
CA GLY A 627 -2.30 14.76 -24.25
C GLY A 627 -0.93 14.25 -23.80
N GLY A 628 0.05 15.15 -23.58
CA GLY A 628 1.38 14.81 -23.07
C GLY A 628 2.18 13.82 -23.94
N LEU A 629 3.08 13.05 -23.31
CA LEU A 629 4.04 12.17 -24.00
C LEU A 629 3.40 11.08 -24.87
N LEU A 630 2.16 10.69 -24.59
CA LEU A 630 1.53 9.55 -25.25
C LEU A 630 1.26 9.78 -26.74
N LYS A 631 1.29 11.04 -27.19
CA LYS A 631 1.18 11.42 -28.62
C LYS A 631 2.33 10.89 -29.48
N HIS A 632 3.49 10.68 -28.86
CA HIS A 632 4.71 10.25 -29.54
C HIS A 632 4.85 8.73 -29.63
N ILE A 633 4.02 7.98 -28.89
CA ILE A 633 3.99 6.52 -28.95
C ILE A 633 3.07 6.11 -30.09
N THR A 634 3.46 5.12 -30.90
CA THR A 634 2.67 4.72 -32.07
C THR A 634 1.95 3.38 -31.91
N LEU A 635 2.37 2.54 -30.95
CA LEU A 635 1.69 1.28 -30.63
C LEU A 635 1.85 0.93 -29.16
N LEU A 636 0.80 0.41 -28.52
CA LEU A 636 0.85 -0.10 -27.14
C LEU A 636 1.28 -1.57 -27.07
N PRO A 637 1.72 -2.08 -25.90
CA PRO A 637 2.14 -3.49 -25.76
C PRO A 637 1.07 -4.53 -26.13
N ASN A 638 -0.21 -4.18 -26.04
CA ASN A 638 -1.34 -5.01 -26.46
C ASN A 638 -1.72 -4.84 -27.95
N GLY A 639 -1.02 -3.96 -28.69
CA GLY A 639 -1.29 -3.67 -30.10
C GLY A 639 -2.31 -2.55 -30.36
N GLU A 640 -2.80 -1.86 -29.32
CA GLU A 640 -3.71 -0.72 -29.49
C GLU A 640 -2.97 0.55 -29.92
N ASP A 641 -3.67 1.44 -30.63
CA ASP A 641 -3.16 2.75 -31.03
C ASP A 641 -3.41 3.79 -29.92
N PRO A 642 -2.36 4.28 -29.23
CA PRO A 642 -2.50 5.24 -28.15
C PRO A 642 -3.10 6.59 -28.61
N LYS A 643 -2.94 6.96 -29.89
CA LYS A 643 -3.50 8.21 -30.42
C LYS A 643 -5.02 8.20 -30.40
N GLN A 644 -5.65 7.03 -30.56
CA GLN A 644 -7.10 6.89 -30.46
C GLN A 644 -7.58 7.11 -29.02
N ILE A 645 -6.86 6.55 -28.04
CA ILE A 645 -7.16 6.74 -26.61
C ILE A 645 -7.04 8.22 -26.24
N VAL A 646 -5.93 8.86 -26.62
CA VAL A 646 -5.69 10.29 -26.35
C VAL A 646 -6.74 11.16 -27.03
N SER A 647 -7.02 10.94 -28.31
CA SER A 647 -7.99 11.76 -29.06
C SER A 647 -9.41 11.65 -28.49
N LYS A 648 -9.83 10.44 -28.09
CA LYS A 648 -11.12 10.23 -27.41
C LYS A 648 -11.16 10.96 -26.07
N MET A 649 -10.06 10.94 -25.32
CA MET A 649 -9.98 11.60 -24.02
C MET A 649 -9.98 13.13 -24.13
N ILE A 650 -9.19 13.69 -25.05
CA ILE A 650 -9.18 15.13 -25.35
C ILE A 650 -10.58 15.61 -25.70
N LYS A 651 -11.25 14.91 -26.62
CA LYS A 651 -12.63 15.24 -27.01
C LYS A 651 -13.57 15.26 -25.80
N ARG A 652 -13.49 14.25 -24.93
CA ARG A 652 -14.30 14.20 -23.70
C ARG A 652 -13.99 15.34 -22.72
N VAL A 653 -12.74 15.81 -22.67
CA VAL A 653 -12.35 16.95 -21.83
C VAL A 653 -12.90 18.25 -22.39
N GLU A 654 -12.74 18.47 -23.70
CA GLU A 654 -13.19 19.68 -24.39
C GLU A 654 -14.72 19.82 -24.44
N GLU A 655 -15.45 18.70 -24.50
CA GLU A 655 -16.91 18.67 -24.52
C GLU A 655 -17.56 18.71 -23.12
N ASN A 656 -16.78 18.75 -22.03
CA ASN A 656 -17.30 18.69 -20.67
C ASN A 656 -17.40 20.09 -20.02
N ASP A 657 -18.63 20.57 -19.81
CA ASP A 657 -18.91 21.90 -19.25
C ASP A 657 -18.40 22.11 -17.81
N LEU A 658 -18.07 21.05 -17.08
CA LEU A 658 -17.50 21.15 -15.73
C LEU A 658 -15.96 21.31 -15.76
N ILE A 659 -15.31 21.15 -16.91
CA ILE A 659 -13.84 21.26 -17.02
C ILE A 659 -13.49 22.56 -17.72
N THR A 660 -12.79 23.44 -16.99
CA THR A 660 -12.20 24.66 -17.55
C THR A 660 -10.73 24.40 -17.86
N VAL A 661 -10.36 24.43 -19.14
CA VAL A 661 -9.00 24.18 -19.61
C VAL A 661 -8.22 25.49 -19.75
N TYR A 662 -7.03 25.54 -19.15
CA TYR A 662 -6.05 26.61 -19.33
C TYR A 662 -4.85 26.07 -20.09
N LEU A 663 -4.75 26.41 -21.39
CA LEU A 663 -3.60 26.10 -22.23
C LEU A 663 -2.54 27.21 -22.15
N ASN A 664 -1.29 26.89 -22.49
CA ASN A 664 -0.16 27.82 -22.38
C ASN A 664 -0.12 28.52 -21.03
N SER A 665 -0.44 27.79 -19.96
CA SER A 665 -0.67 28.37 -18.63
C SER A 665 0.04 27.57 -17.56
N GLU A 666 0.56 28.27 -16.55
CA GLU A 666 1.26 27.67 -15.42
C GLU A 666 0.72 28.21 -14.09
N VAL A 667 0.82 27.39 -13.05
CA VAL A 667 0.54 27.84 -11.68
C VAL A 667 1.81 28.47 -11.13
N SER A 668 1.72 29.73 -10.70
CA SER A 668 2.87 30.52 -10.24
C SER A 668 2.96 30.69 -8.72
N ASP A 669 1.82 30.63 -8.03
CA ASP A 669 1.74 30.74 -6.58
C ASP A 669 0.50 29.99 -6.05
N VAL A 670 0.61 29.41 -4.86
CA VAL A 670 -0.47 28.70 -4.18
C VAL A 670 -0.47 29.05 -2.70
N SER A 671 -1.63 29.41 -2.17
CA SER A 671 -1.84 29.69 -0.76
C SER A 671 -3.13 29.05 -0.24
N GLY A 672 -3.30 29.03 1.09
CA GLY A 672 -4.47 28.45 1.74
C GLY A 672 -4.25 27.03 2.25
N CYS A 673 -5.34 26.28 2.39
CA CYS A 673 -5.35 24.94 2.97
C CYS A 673 -6.45 24.06 2.35
N VAL A 674 -6.47 22.77 2.70
CA VAL A 674 -7.54 21.84 2.26
C VAL A 674 -8.92 22.47 2.47
N GLY A 675 -9.73 22.46 1.41
CA GLY A 675 -11.05 23.10 1.37
C GLY A 675 -11.05 24.55 0.91
N ASP A 676 -9.97 25.30 1.10
CA ASP A 676 -9.88 26.73 0.79
C ASP A 676 -8.47 27.11 0.29
N PHE A 677 -8.14 26.66 -0.93
CA PHE A 677 -6.92 27.03 -1.62
C PHE A 677 -7.16 28.14 -2.64
N LYS A 678 -6.12 28.94 -2.87
CA LYS A 678 -6.04 29.91 -3.94
C LYS A 678 -4.79 29.66 -4.78
N ALA A 679 -4.91 29.77 -6.10
CA ALA A 679 -3.77 29.72 -7.00
C ALA A 679 -3.80 30.86 -8.02
N LYS A 680 -2.61 31.33 -8.39
CA LYS A 680 -2.41 32.25 -9.51
C LYS A 680 -2.03 31.47 -10.75
N VAL A 681 -2.91 31.48 -11.75
CA VAL A 681 -2.67 30.89 -13.08
C VAL A 681 -2.20 32.00 -14.02
N VAL A 682 -1.02 31.82 -14.59
CA VAL A 682 -0.38 32.78 -15.49
C VAL A 682 -0.31 32.19 -16.88
N SER A 683 -0.80 32.94 -17.86
CA SER A 683 -0.60 32.70 -19.29
C SER A 683 0.14 33.90 -19.92
N PRO A 684 0.64 33.79 -21.16
CA PRO A 684 1.25 34.93 -21.86
C PRO A 684 0.35 36.17 -21.96
N GLU A 685 -0.97 36.02 -21.87
CA GLU A 685 -1.94 37.09 -22.09
C GLU A 685 -2.61 37.59 -20.81
N LYS A 686 -2.67 36.77 -19.75
CA LYS A 686 -3.39 37.10 -18.51
C LYS A 686 -2.82 36.39 -17.27
N GLU A 687 -2.99 37.05 -16.13
CA GLU A 687 -2.88 36.45 -14.80
C GLU A 687 -4.28 36.38 -14.19
N GLU A 688 -4.68 35.21 -13.69
CA GLU A 688 -6.00 34.97 -13.09
C GLU A 688 -5.85 34.25 -11.75
N GLU A 689 -6.58 34.69 -10.74
CA GLU A 689 -6.66 34.01 -9.43
C GLU A 689 -7.87 33.07 -9.40
N ILE A 690 -7.63 31.80 -9.07
CA ILE A 690 -8.66 30.77 -8.95
C ILE A 690 -8.73 30.23 -7.51
N ASN A 691 -9.94 29.89 -7.07
CA ASN A 691 -10.19 29.29 -5.76
C ASN A 691 -10.68 27.85 -5.93
N PHE A 692 -10.14 26.91 -5.15
CA PHE A 692 -10.46 25.49 -5.22
C PHE A 692 -10.28 24.81 -3.85
N GLY A 693 -10.87 23.63 -3.64
CA GLY A 693 -10.78 22.90 -2.37
C GLY A 693 -9.66 21.86 -2.34
N VAL A 694 -9.30 21.30 -3.50
CA VAL A 694 -8.28 20.25 -3.63
C VAL A 694 -7.45 20.39 -4.91
N ALA A 695 -6.21 19.89 -4.89
CA ALA A 695 -5.32 19.88 -6.04
C ALA A 695 -4.80 18.47 -6.36
N ILE A 696 -4.65 18.16 -7.65
CA ILE A 696 -4.01 16.94 -8.16
C ILE A 696 -2.80 17.35 -9.01
N ILE A 697 -1.61 16.91 -8.58
CA ILE A 697 -0.36 17.09 -9.30
C ILE A 697 -0.20 15.94 -10.31
N ALA A 698 -0.31 16.26 -11.59
CA ALA A 698 -0.22 15.34 -12.73
C ALA A 698 0.78 15.84 -13.79
N THR A 699 1.84 16.52 -13.34
CA THR A 699 2.83 17.23 -14.19
C THR A 699 3.63 16.33 -15.14
N GLY A 700 3.57 15.01 -14.94
CA GLY A 700 4.20 14.04 -15.81
C GLY A 700 5.69 13.84 -15.53
N GLY A 701 6.44 13.59 -16.59
CA GLY A 701 7.88 13.37 -16.60
C GLY A 701 8.40 13.52 -18.03
N GLU A 702 9.71 13.43 -18.21
CA GLU A 702 10.36 13.58 -19.50
C GLU A 702 11.16 12.33 -19.89
N ALA A 703 11.35 12.12 -21.19
CA ALA A 703 12.29 11.12 -21.69
C ALA A 703 13.72 11.61 -21.49
N PHE A 704 14.57 10.79 -20.86
CA PHE A 704 15.98 11.15 -20.67
C PHE A 704 16.72 11.23 -22.02
N LYS A 705 17.37 12.38 -22.26
CA LYS A 705 18.26 12.59 -23.41
C LYS A 705 19.67 12.09 -23.09
N PRO A 706 20.17 11.03 -23.76
CA PRO A 706 21.39 10.34 -23.35
C PRO A 706 22.66 10.99 -23.94
N VAL A 707 22.82 12.31 -23.80
CA VAL A 707 24.00 13.03 -24.31
C VAL A 707 25.27 12.47 -23.66
N GLY A 708 26.24 12.06 -24.49
CA GLY A 708 27.50 11.46 -24.04
C GLY A 708 27.44 9.96 -23.75
N TYR A 709 26.27 9.32 -23.80
CA TYR A 709 26.14 7.87 -23.68
C TYR A 709 26.26 7.22 -25.06
N TYR A 710 27.11 6.20 -25.18
CA TYR A 710 27.19 5.31 -26.34
C TYR A 710 27.32 5.99 -27.71
N GLY A 711 27.85 7.22 -27.75
CA GLY A 711 27.98 8.00 -28.98
C GLY A 711 26.64 8.51 -29.55
N TYR A 712 25.62 8.71 -28.71
CA TYR A 712 24.31 9.25 -29.10
C TYR A 712 24.44 10.47 -30.03
N ASP A 713 23.83 10.37 -31.22
CA ASP A 713 23.91 11.38 -32.29
C ASP A 713 22.54 11.70 -32.92
N GLY A 714 21.47 11.03 -32.49
CA GLY A 714 20.11 11.20 -33.02
C GLY A 714 19.95 10.73 -34.48
N LYS A 715 20.93 9.97 -35.02
CA LYS A 715 20.93 9.48 -36.40
C LYS A 715 21.20 7.99 -36.50
N ARG A 716 22.41 7.55 -36.10
CA ARG A 716 22.81 6.13 -36.08
C ARG A 716 22.65 5.54 -34.68
N VAL A 717 22.78 6.37 -33.65
CA VAL A 717 22.53 6.03 -32.26
C VAL A 717 21.36 6.89 -31.79
N ILE A 718 20.19 6.27 -31.67
CA ILE A 718 18.92 6.92 -31.34
C ILE A 718 18.34 6.36 -30.04
N THR A 719 17.29 6.97 -29.51
CA THR A 719 16.51 6.49 -28.37
C THR A 719 15.33 5.64 -28.82
N GLN A 720 14.69 4.90 -27.89
CA GLN A 720 13.41 4.24 -28.18
C GLN A 720 12.30 5.23 -28.60
N PHE A 721 12.30 6.45 -28.04
CA PHE A 721 11.36 7.49 -28.42
C PHE A 721 11.55 7.95 -29.87
N GLU A 722 12.80 8.18 -30.29
CA GLU A 722 13.10 8.52 -31.69
C GLU A 722 12.82 7.33 -32.62
N LEU A 723 13.04 6.09 -32.15
CA LEU A 723 12.69 4.90 -32.92
C LEU A 723 11.19 4.86 -33.21
N GLU A 724 10.33 5.11 -32.21
CA GLU A 724 8.86 5.16 -32.36
C GLU A 724 8.41 6.12 -33.48
N GLU A 725 9.09 7.26 -33.64
CA GLU A 725 8.78 8.23 -34.70
C GLU A 725 9.12 7.75 -36.12
N ILE A 726 10.10 6.86 -36.25
CA ILE A 726 10.62 6.41 -37.55
C ILE A 726 10.41 4.92 -37.82
N ILE A 727 9.83 4.15 -36.89
CA ILE A 727 9.87 2.69 -36.85
C ILE A 727 9.41 2.03 -38.15
N ASP A 728 8.34 2.55 -38.77
CA ASP A 728 7.81 2.03 -40.04
C ASP A 728 8.71 2.29 -41.25
N LYS A 729 9.65 3.24 -41.11
CA LYS A 729 10.61 3.66 -42.16
C LYS A 729 12.01 3.10 -41.94
N VAL A 730 12.28 2.38 -40.84
CA VAL A 730 13.63 1.89 -40.51
C VAL A 730 14.08 0.81 -41.50
N GLU A 731 15.11 1.05 -42.30
CA GLU A 731 15.71 0.09 -43.26
C GLU A 731 17.01 -0.57 -42.77
N ALA A 732 17.13 -0.77 -41.45
CA ALA A 732 18.28 -1.46 -40.85
C ALA A 732 18.19 -2.99 -41.02
N LYS A 733 19.29 -3.62 -41.43
CA LYS A 733 19.44 -5.08 -41.43
C LYS A 733 19.82 -5.60 -40.05
N THR A 734 20.64 -4.84 -39.30
CA THR A 734 21.06 -5.19 -37.94
C THR A 734 20.78 -4.04 -36.97
N ILE A 735 20.00 -4.31 -35.93
CA ILE A 735 19.63 -3.36 -34.88
C ILE A 735 20.12 -3.87 -33.53
N VAL A 736 20.79 -3.00 -32.76
CA VAL A 736 21.18 -3.30 -31.38
C VAL A 736 20.46 -2.36 -30.43
N MET A 737 19.64 -2.90 -29.54
CA MET A 737 18.96 -2.15 -28.48
C MET A 737 19.72 -2.31 -27.16
N ILE A 738 20.04 -1.22 -26.47
CA ILE A 738 20.77 -1.24 -25.20
C ILE A 738 19.83 -0.79 -24.08
N GLN A 739 19.60 -1.67 -23.10
CA GLN A 739 18.74 -1.39 -21.95
C GLN A 739 19.45 -0.54 -20.89
N CYS A 740 18.68 -0.02 -19.92
CA CYS A 740 19.19 0.63 -18.72
C CYS A 740 20.16 1.81 -18.98
N VAL A 741 20.03 2.51 -20.11
CA VAL A 741 20.91 3.65 -20.45
C VAL A 741 20.51 4.85 -19.59
N GLY A 742 21.32 5.19 -18.58
CA GLY A 742 21.04 6.28 -17.64
C GLY A 742 20.08 5.92 -16.50
N SER A 743 19.86 4.62 -16.22
CA SER A 743 19.00 4.12 -15.13
C SER A 743 19.60 2.88 -14.49
N ARG A 744 19.34 2.68 -13.19
CA ARG A 744 20.03 1.66 -12.37
C ARG A 744 21.55 1.90 -12.38
N GLU A 745 21.91 3.17 -12.22
CA GLU A 745 23.27 3.68 -12.09
C GLU A 745 23.39 4.44 -10.75
N GLU A 746 24.41 5.26 -10.58
CA GLU A 746 24.58 6.07 -9.37
C GLU A 746 23.49 7.16 -9.22
N ALA A 747 23.41 7.74 -8.03
CA ALA A 747 22.49 8.83 -7.73
C ALA A 747 22.68 10.01 -8.72
N PRO A 748 21.58 10.62 -9.21
CA PRO A 748 20.20 10.51 -8.72
C PRO A 748 19.34 9.45 -9.44
N ARG A 749 19.89 8.60 -10.32
CA ARG A 749 19.13 7.66 -11.19
C ARG A 749 19.36 6.19 -10.82
N THR A 750 19.27 5.92 -9.51
CA THR A 750 19.36 4.57 -8.92
C THR A 750 18.18 3.66 -9.27
N TYR A 751 17.05 4.24 -9.67
CA TYR A 751 15.80 3.53 -9.87
C TYR A 751 15.71 2.83 -11.25
N CYS A 752 14.83 1.84 -11.33
CA CYS A 752 14.36 1.26 -12.59
C CYS A 752 13.16 2.04 -13.14
N SER A 753 13.19 2.38 -14.44
CA SER A 753 12.11 3.13 -15.07
C SER A 753 10.86 2.31 -15.45
N LYS A 754 10.82 1.01 -15.11
CA LYS A 754 9.65 0.10 -15.21
C LYS A 754 9.10 -0.17 -16.64
N ILE A 755 9.30 0.70 -17.62
CA ILE A 755 8.72 0.65 -18.97
C ILE A 755 9.71 0.23 -20.08
N CYS A 756 11.00 0.54 -19.93
CA CYS A 756 11.99 0.47 -21.02
C CYS A 756 12.18 -0.94 -21.60
N CYS A 757 12.04 -2.00 -20.79
CA CYS A 757 12.16 -3.39 -21.25
C CYS A 757 10.96 -3.79 -22.10
N THR A 758 9.75 -3.49 -21.66
CA THR A 758 8.52 -3.78 -22.41
C THR A 758 8.50 -3.03 -23.72
N GLU A 759 8.93 -1.76 -23.70
CA GLU A 759 9.02 -0.92 -24.89
C GLU A 759 9.98 -1.48 -25.94
N ALA A 760 11.20 -1.85 -25.54
CA ALA A 760 12.19 -2.44 -26.45
C ALA A 760 11.70 -3.76 -27.06
N VAL A 761 11.11 -4.64 -26.24
CA VAL A 761 10.57 -5.93 -26.69
C VAL A 761 9.40 -5.73 -27.65
N LYS A 762 8.48 -4.81 -27.36
CA LYS A 762 7.36 -4.46 -28.23
C LYS A 762 7.87 -3.97 -29.60
N ASN A 763 8.81 -3.02 -29.62
CA ASN A 763 9.34 -2.47 -30.86
C ASN A 763 10.12 -3.52 -31.66
N ALA A 764 10.87 -4.40 -30.98
CA ALA A 764 11.55 -5.51 -31.65
C ALA A 764 10.57 -6.48 -32.32
N ILE A 765 9.46 -6.84 -31.66
CA ILE A 765 8.40 -7.68 -32.26
C ILE A 765 7.82 -7.00 -33.49
N ARG A 766 7.46 -5.72 -33.39
CA ARG A 766 6.89 -4.97 -34.52
C ARG A 766 7.81 -4.94 -35.73
N ILE A 767 9.11 -4.70 -35.51
CA ILE A 767 10.10 -4.73 -36.59
C ILE A 767 10.22 -6.13 -37.19
N LYS A 768 10.22 -7.20 -36.38
CA LYS A 768 10.24 -8.59 -36.88
C LYS A 768 8.99 -8.94 -37.67
N GLU A 769 7.82 -8.46 -37.27
CA GLU A 769 6.56 -8.69 -38.01
C GLU A 769 6.57 -8.00 -39.38
N GLN A 770 7.12 -6.78 -39.47
CA GLN A 770 7.24 -6.05 -40.74
C GLN A 770 8.41 -6.56 -41.61
N LYS A 771 9.54 -6.90 -40.98
CA LYS A 771 10.83 -7.24 -41.61
C LYS A 771 11.45 -8.45 -40.88
N PRO A 772 10.97 -9.68 -41.15
CA PRO A 772 11.40 -10.89 -40.42
C PRO A 772 12.91 -11.19 -40.49
N LYS A 773 13.59 -10.69 -41.52
CA LYS A 773 15.03 -10.89 -41.75
C LYS A 773 15.93 -9.92 -40.98
N THR A 774 15.39 -8.87 -40.38
CA THR A 774 16.19 -7.92 -39.58
C THR A 774 16.72 -8.65 -38.35
N GLU A 775 18.04 -8.61 -38.13
CA GLU A 775 18.69 -9.12 -36.93
C GLU A 775 18.56 -8.10 -35.82
N ILE A 776 18.00 -8.51 -34.68
CA ILE A 776 17.77 -7.63 -33.54
C ILE A 776 18.44 -8.23 -32.31
N PHE A 777 19.31 -7.45 -31.69
CA PHE A 777 19.96 -7.78 -30.43
C PHE A 777 19.44 -6.85 -29.33
N ILE A 778 19.05 -7.39 -28.19
CA ILE A 778 18.70 -6.62 -27.00
C ILE A 778 19.75 -6.91 -25.93
N LEU A 779 20.56 -5.91 -25.60
CA LEU A 779 21.59 -5.96 -24.57
C LEU A 779 20.99 -5.50 -23.23
N TYR A 780 21.04 -6.33 -22.18
CA TYR A 780 20.29 -6.08 -20.95
C TYR A 780 21.01 -6.48 -19.66
N LYS A 781 20.62 -5.89 -18.52
CA LYS A 781 21.01 -6.37 -17.18
C LYS A 781 20.07 -7.47 -16.67
N ASP A 782 18.77 -7.15 -16.63
CA ASP A 782 17.64 -8.05 -16.33
C ASP A 782 16.47 -7.71 -17.26
N ILE A 783 15.78 -8.71 -17.82
CA ILE A 783 14.55 -8.46 -18.57
C ILE A 783 13.37 -8.30 -17.60
N ARG A 784 12.82 -7.09 -17.57
CA ARG A 784 11.75 -6.67 -16.65
C ARG A 784 10.38 -6.53 -17.33
N THR A 785 10.04 -7.45 -18.22
CA THR A 785 8.67 -7.63 -18.76
C THR A 785 7.79 -8.37 -17.75
N TYR A 786 7.42 -7.71 -16.65
CA TYR A 786 6.69 -8.33 -15.53
C TYR A 786 5.18 -8.50 -15.81
N GLY A 787 4.49 -9.23 -14.93
CA GLY A 787 3.06 -9.49 -15.11
C GLY A 787 2.80 -10.31 -16.37
N THR A 788 1.71 -9.97 -17.05
CA THR A 788 1.31 -10.57 -18.34
C THR A 788 2.20 -10.15 -19.51
N ASN A 789 3.01 -9.08 -19.37
CA ASN A 789 3.96 -8.67 -20.40
C ASN A 789 5.10 -9.68 -20.60
N GLU A 790 5.27 -10.67 -19.72
CA GLU A 790 6.23 -11.76 -19.92
C GLU A 790 6.01 -12.52 -21.24
N VAL A 791 4.76 -12.57 -21.70
CA VAL A 791 4.40 -13.21 -22.97
C VAL A 791 5.06 -12.50 -24.15
N LEU A 792 5.23 -11.19 -24.07
CA LEU A 792 5.93 -10.42 -25.11
C LEU A 792 7.39 -10.84 -25.19
N TYR A 793 8.04 -11.10 -24.05
CA TYR A 793 9.42 -11.57 -24.05
C TYR A 793 9.55 -12.94 -24.72
N THR A 794 8.64 -13.88 -24.44
CA THR A 794 8.57 -15.17 -25.14
C THR A 794 8.36 -14.98 -26.64
N LYS A 795 7.38 -14.15 -27.04
CA LYS A 795 7.07 -13.87 -28.46
C LYS A 795 8.27 -13.28 -29.20
N ALA A 796 9.01 -12.36 -28.59
CA ALA A 796 10.21 -11.78 -29.20
C ALA A 796 11.31 -12.83 -29.43
N ARG A 797 11.52 -13.74 -28.48
CA ARG A 797 12.49 -14.84 -28.64
C ARG A 797 12.08 -15.80 -29.75
N GLU A 798 10.80 -16.16 -29.84
CA GLU A 798 10.25 -16.99 -30.91
C GLU A 798 10.36 -16.32 -32.29
N ALA A 799 10.27 -14.98 -32.35
CA ALA A 799 10.52 -14.20 -33.55
C ALA A 799 12.01 -14.06 -33.93
N GLY A 800 12.93 -14.66 -33.16
CA GLY A 800 14.37 -14.63 -33.41
C GLY A 800 15.05 -13.33 -33.01
N VAL A 801 14.55 -12.64 -31.98
CA VAL A 801 15.28 -11.56 -31.29
C VAL A 801 16.30 -12.20 -30.34
N ILE A 802 17.55 -11.74 -30.39
CA ILE A 802 18.67 -12.25 -29.61
C ILE A 802 18.83 -11.38 -28.35
N PHE A 803 18.94 -12.01 -27.18
CA PHE A 803 19.07 -11.31 -25.90
C PHE A 803 20.43 -11.62 -25.30
N ILE A 804 21.22 -10.59 -25.04
CA ILE A 804 22.58 -10.74 -24.49
C ILE A 804 22.67 -9.96 -23.20
N ARG A 805 23.05 -10.65 -22.13
CA ARG A 805 23.15 -10.04 -20.81
C ARG A 805 24.50 -9.34 -20.64
N TYR A 806 24.51 -8.20 -19.96
CA TYR A 806 25.71 -7.54 -19.47
C TYR A 806 25.56 -7.17 -17.99
N ASP A 807 26.69 -6.99 -17.30
CA ASP A 807 26.76 -6.54 -15.91
C ASP A 807 27.41 -5.15 -15.82
N ASP A 808 27.42 -4.55 -14.62
CA ASP A 808 27.97 -3.20 -14.43
C ASP A 808 29.49 -3.13 -14.62
N ASP A 809 30.20 -4.26 -14.46
CA ASP A 809 31.64 -4.36 -14.63
C ASP A 809 32.04 -4.47 -16.11
N ARG A 810 31.15 -5.03 -16.95
CA ARG A 810 31.37 -5.27 -18.38
C ARG A 810 30.21 -4.72 -19.22
N LYS A 811 30.04 -3.39 -19.18
CA LYS A 811 29.07 -2.70 -20.04
C LYS A 811 29.45 -2.82 -21.53
N PRO A 812 28.46 -2.82 -22.44
CA PRO A 812 28.73 -2.76 -23.87
C PRO A 812 29.58 -1.54 -24.25
N VAL A 813 30.27 -1.60 -25.38
CA VAL A 813 30.99 -0.45 -25.95
C VAL A 813 30.52 -0.24 -27.38
N VAL A 814 30.16 0.99 -27.73
CA VAL A 814 29.61 1.34 -29.05
C VAL A 814 30.61 2.20 -29.81
N ASN A 815 31.14 1.67 -30.92
CA ASN A 815 32.02 2.33 -31.87
C ASN A 815 31.56 2.02 -33.32
N GLU A 816 32.45 1.59 -34.21
CA GLU A 816 32.04 1.00 -35.50
C GLU A 816 31.18 -0.27 -35.30
N TYR A 817 31.52 -1.04 -34.25
CA TYR A 817 30.84 -2.23 -33.75
C TYR A 817 30.26 -1.97 -32.36
N VAL A 818 29.29 -2.79 -31.95
CA VAL A 818 28.92 -2.96 -30.54
C VAL A 818 29.68 -4.16 -30.00
N ASP A 819 30.65 -3.90 -29.13
CA ASP A 819 31.41 -4.91 -28.39
C ASP A 819 30.64 -5.25 -27.10
N VAL A 820 30.35 -6.53 -26.88
CA VAL A 820 29.67 -7.02 -25.66
C VAL A 820 30.16 -8.41 -25.30
N TYR A 821 30.29 -8.70 -24.01
CA TYR A 821 30.60 -10.04 -23.52
C TYR A 821 29.32 -10.88 -23.45
N ASP A 822 29.32 -12.05 -24.08
CA ASP A 822 28.22 -13.00 -23.97
C ASP A 822 28.59 -14.10 -22.98
N GLU A 823 27.88 -14.13 -21.84
CA GLU A 823 28.12 -15.05 -20.74
C GLU A 823 27.86 -16.52 -21.09
N PHE A 824 27.02 -16.81 -22.10
CA PHE A 824 26.70 -18.19 -22.47
C PHE A 824 27.80 -18.82 -23.34
N ILE A 825 28.46 -18.02 -24.18
CA ILE A 825 29.60 -18.49 -24.99
C ILE A 825 30.95 -18.27 -24.29
N GLY A 826 31.00 -17.38 -23.30
CA GLY A 826 32.20 -17.09 -22.52
C GLY A 826 33.19 -16.14 -23.21
N GLU A 827 32.79 -15.43 -24.25
CA GLU A 827 33.67 -14.59 -25.10
C GLU A 827 33.06 -13.22 -25.42
N ASN A 828 33.91 -12.28 -25.85
CA ASN A 828 33.46 -11.00 -26.40
C ASN A 828 33.03 -11.17 -27.86
N ILE A 829 31.84 -10.68 -28.19
CA ILE A 829 31.34 -10.63 -29.57
C ILE A 829 31.37 -9.20 -30.10
N LYS A 830 31.49 -9.09 -31.43
CA LYS A 830 31.39 -7.82 -32.17
C LYS A 830 30.20 -7.86 -33.09
N ILE A 831 29.20 -7.02 -32.80
CA ILE A 831 28.02 -6.87 -33.65
C ILE A 831 28.22 -5.62 -34.50
N LYS A 832 28.02 -5.68 -35.82
CA LYS A 832 28.07 -4.48 -36.68
C LYS A 832 26.65 -3.90 -36.82
N PRO A 833 26.29 -2.82 -36.11
CA PRO A 833 24.94 -2.27 -36.18
C PRO A 833 24.77 -1.37 -37.41
N ASP A 834 23.63 -1.49 -38.09
CA ASP A 834 23.12 -0.40 -38.94
C ASP A 834 22.48 0.69 -38.08
N LEU A 835 21.85 0.30 -36.96
CA LEU A 835 21.19 1.18 -36.01
C LEU A 835 21.42 0.72 -34.56
N VAL A 836 21.72 1.65 -33.66
CA VAL A 836 21.76 1.41 -32.21
C VAL A 836 20.62 2.19 -31.56
N VAL A 837 19.86 1.53 -30.69
CA VAL A 837 18.69 2.10 -30.00
C VAL A 837 18.91 2.07 -28.49
N LEU A 838 18.89 3.22 -27.86
CA LEU A 838 19.11 3.39 -26.42
C LEU A 838 17.75 3.43 -25.71
N SER A 839 17.54 2.46 -24.81
CA SER A 839 16.32 2.41 -23.99
C SER A 839 16.54 3.23 -22.71
N THR A 840 16.26 4.53 -22.82
CA THR A 840 16.44 5.52 -21.75
C THR A 840 15.26 5.55 -20.78
N PRO A 841 15.46 6.00 -19.52
CA PRO A 841 14.38 6.10 -18.53
C PRO A 841 13.52 7.34 -18.72
N MET A 842 12.38 7.34 -18.03
CA MET A 842 11.67 8.56 -17.67
C MET A 842 12.38 9.24 -16.49
N VAL A 843 12.48 10.56 -16.56
CA VAL A 843 13.05 11.44 -15.54
C VAL A 843 12.00 12.44 -15.06
N PRO A 844 12.11 12.96 -13.82
CA PRO A 844 11.19 13.99 -13.33
C PRO A 844 11.40 15.30 -14.09
N ASN A 845 10.37 16.13 -14.17
CA ASN A 845 10.50 17.47 -14.72
C ASN A 845 11.39 18.33 -13.81
N ASP A 846 12.17 19.24 -14.40
CA ASP A 846 13.09 20.12 -13.67
C ASP A 846 12.36 21.07 -12.70
N ASP A 847 11.11 21.44 -13.02
CA ASP A 847 10.29 22.35 -12.22
C ASP A 847 9.53 21.68 -11.06
N ASN A 848 9.68 20.35 -10.88
CA ASN A 848 9.07 19.64 -9.74
C ASN A 848 9.45 20.26 -8.38
N ALA A 849 10.64 20.85 -8.26
CA ALA A 849 11.09 21.52 -7.04
C ALA A 849 10.28 22.79 -6.75
N GLU A 850 9.94 23.57 -7.77
CA GLU A 850 9.13 24.79 -7.61
C GLU A 850 7.67 24.42 -7.32
N VAL A 851 7.12 23.44 -8.04
CA VAL A 851 5.78 22.89 -7.74
C VAL A 851 5.72 22.31 -6.31
N GLY A 852 6.76 21.59 -5.89
CA GLY A 852 6.88 21.06 -4.53
C GLY A 852 6.89 22.16 -3.46
N LYS A 853 7.57 23.28 -3.71
CA LYS A 853 7.55 24.45 -2.80
C LYS A 853 6.17 25.09 -2.73
N MET A 854 5.50 25.30 -3.87
CA MET A 854 4.16 25.91 -3.91
C MET A 854 3.14 25.11 -3.09
N PHE A 855 3.12 23.80 -3.27
CA PHE A 855 2.19 22.92 -2.55
C PHE A 855 2.72 22.41 -1.20
N LYS A 856 3.95 22.79 -0.82
CA LYS A 856 4.65 22.33 0.39
C LYS A 856 4.73 20.80 0.47
N VAL A 857 5.02 20.14 -0.65
CA VAL A 857 5.12 18.68 -0.76
C VAL A 857 6.56 18.23 -1.03
N PRO A 858 7.01 17.11 -0.43
CA PRO A 858 8.39 16.66 -0.55
C PRO A 858 8.70 15.98 -1.88
N LEU A 859 9.97 16.00 -2.27
CA LEU A 859 10.53 15.18 -3.34
C LEU A 859 11.37 14.04 -2.76
N ALA A 860 11.37 12.91 -3.45
CA ALA A 860 12.29 11.80 -3.19
C ALA A 860 13.72 12.15 -3.63
N PRO A 861 14.76 11.39 -3.23
CA PRO A 861 16.13 11.57 -3.73
C PRO A 861 16.24 11.51 -5.27
N SER A 862 15.35 10.76 -5.92
CA SER A 862 15.22 10.69 -7.38
C SER A 862 14.58 11.91 -8.03
N LYS A 863 14.21 12.94 -7.25
CA LYS A 863 13.51 14.18 -7.63
C LYS A 863 12.07 14.01 -8.16
N PHE A 864 11.50 12.80 -8.13
CA PHE A 864 10.05 12.61 -8.23
C PHE A 864 9.36 13.02 -6.93
N PHE A 865 8.06 13.32 -6.97
CA PHE A 865 7.29 13.64 -5.77
C PHE A 865 7.23 12.47 -4.79
N PHE A 866 7.24 12.73 -3.48
CA PHE A 866 7.18 11.72 -2.43
C PHE A 866 5.80 11.68 -1.77
N GLU A 867 5.16 10.53 -1.83
CA GLU A 867 3.81 10.25 -1.33
C GLU A 867 3.74 10.19 0.20
N ALA A 868 2.53 10.28 0.77
CA ALA A 868 2.30 10.24 2.21
C ALA A 868 2.74 8.91 2.85
N HIS A 869 2.44 7.80 2.19
CA HIS A 869 2.85 6.46 2.62
C HIS A 869 2.86 5.49 1.44
N VAL A 870 4.02 4.86 1.18
CA VAL A 870 4.27 3.97 0.03
C VAL A 870 3.17 2.93 -0.18
N LYS A 871 2.72 2.27 0.89
CA LYS A 871 1.69 1.21 0.86
C LYS A 871 0.25 1.71 0.92
N LEU A 872 -0.08 2.50 1.95
CA LEU A 872 -1.47 2.77 2.33
C LEU A 872 -2.06 4.05 1.76
N ARG A 873 -1.22 4.98 1.30
CA ARG A 873 -1.62 6.29 0.73
C ARG A 873 -0.72 6.63 -0.48
N PRO A 874 -0.74 5.81 -1.56
CA PRO A 874 0.18 5.93 -2.69
C PRO A 874 -0.14 7.09 -3.65
N VAL A 875 -1.24 7.82 -3.42
CA VAL A 875 -1.69 8.95 -4.25
C VAL A 875 -1.94 10.23 -3.44
N ASP A 876 -1.73 10.19 -2.13
CA ASP A 876 -1.91 11.33 -1.24
C ASP A 876 -0.53 11.94 -0.94
N PHE A 877 -0.49 13.24 -0.66
CA PHE A 877 0.62 13.84 0.07
C PHE A 877 0.35 13.89 1.57
N ALA A 878 1.41 14.15 2.35
CA ALA A 878 1.25 14.48 3.77
C ALA A 878 0.52 15.82 3.97
N THR A 879 0.56 16.70 2.96
CA THR A 879 -0.26 17.90 2.89
C THR A 879 -1.68 17.53 2.47
N ASP A 880 -2.64 17.76 3.36
CA ASP A 880 -4.05 17.47 3.09
C ASP A 880 -4.60 18.27 1.90
N GLY A 881 -5.52 17.65 1.15
CA GLY A 881 -6.14 18.25 -0.03
C GLY A 881 -5.25 18.29 -1.27
N VAL A 882 -4.03 17.77 -1.22
CA VAL A 882 -3.11 17.67 -2.36
C VAL A 882 -2.84 16.19 -2.67
N TYR A 883 -3.01 15.82 -3.93
CA TYR A 883 -2.89 14.45 -4.43
C TYR A 883 -1.95 14.37 -5.62
N LEU A 884 -1.56 13.15 -6.00
CA LEU A 884 -0.51 12.87 -6.98
C LEU A 884 -0.88 11.69 -7.88
N CYS A 885 -0.64 11.82 -9.18
CA CYS A 885 -0.81 10.71 -10.12
C CYS A 885 0.15 10.74 -11.31
N GLY A 886 0.22 9.62 -12.03
CA GLY A 886 0.98 9.49 -13.28
C GLY A 886 2.48 9.51 -13.09
N LEU A 887 3.21 9.97 -14.11
CA LEU A 887 4.68 9.99 -14.11
C LEU A 887 5.28 10.97 -13.08
N ALA A 888 4.50 11.95 -12.59
CA ALA A 888 4.93 12.86 -11.53
C ALA A 888 5.31 12.09 -10.24
N HIS A 889 4.63 10.97 -9.98
CA HIS A 889 4.94 10.06 -8.87
C HIS A 889 6.20 9.21 -9.13
N GLY A 890 6.47 8.87 -10.38
CA GLY A 890 7.54 7.98 -10.80
C GLY A 890 7.18 7.18 -12.06
N PRO A 891 8.16 6.55 -12.73
CA PRO A 891 7.94 5.83 -13.98
C PRO A 891 7.00 4.62 -13.82
N LYS A 892 5.98 4.52 -14.67
CA LYS A 892 5.01 3.41 -14.68
C LYS A 892 4.26 3.29 -16.02
N PRO A 893 3.66 2.13 -16.33
CA PRO A 893 2.82 1.95 -17.52
C PRO A 893 1.54 2.79 -17.50
N ILE A 894 0.83 2.81 -18.64
CA ILE A 894 -0.32 3.69 -18.92
C ILE A 894 -1.55 3.29 -18.12
N ASP A 895 -1.86 1.99 -18.07
CA ASP A 895 -2.95 1.44 -17.27
C ASP A 895 -2.76 1.76 -15.78
N GLU A 896 -1.53 1.63 -15.26
CA GLU A 896 -1.20 2.09 -13.92
C GLU A 896 -1.33 3.62 -13.76
N CYS A 897 -0.99 4.41 -14.78
CA CYS A 897 -1.17 5.88 -14.77
C CYS A 897 -2.65 6.30 -14.70
N ILE A 898 -3.53 5.60 -15.41
CA ILE A 898 -4.98 5.87 -15.45
C ILE A 898 -5.64 5.38 -14.16
N ALA A 899 -5.26 4.19 -13.66
CA ALA A 899 -5.73 3.70 -12.37
C ALA A 899 -5.31 4.65 -11.22
N GLN A 900 -4.05 5.12 -11.21
CA GLN A 900 -3.57 6.08 -10.22
C GLN A 900 -4.26 7.46 -10.34
N ALA A 901 -4.60 7.89 -11.56
CA ALA A 901 -5.37 9.12 -11.77
C ALA A 901 -6.81 9.02 -11.23
N SER A 902 -7.48 7.89 -11.51
CA SER A 902 -8.81 7.58 -10.96
C SER A 902 -8.75 7.55 -9.43
N ALA A 903 -7.65 7.03 -8.87
CA ALA A 903 -7.42 6.98 -7.42
C ALA A 903 -7.26 8.37 -6.81
N ALA A 904 -6.46 9.23 -7.42
CA ALA A 904 -6.31 10.62 -6.99
C ALA A 904 -7.66 11.37 -7.05
N ALA A 905 -8.44 11.17 -8.11
CA ALA A 905 -9.79 11.72 -8.24
C ALA A 905 -10.76 11.19 -7.16
N GLY A 906 -10.74 9.89 -6.88
CA GLY A 906 -11.53 9.26 -5.82
C GLY A 906 -11.18 9.81 -4.44
N ARG A 907 -9.89 9.90 -4.11
CA ARG A 907 -9.41 10.46 -2.83
C ARG A 907 -9.69 11.95 -2.70
N ALA A 908 -9.57 12.71 -3.81
CA ALA A 908 -9.93 14.13 -3.86
C ALA A 908 -11.44 14.37 -3.75
N SER A 909 -12.27 13.41 -4.17
CA SER A 909 -13.73 13.50 -4.07
C SER A 909 -14.23 13.40 -2.63
N ILE A 910 -13.47 12.78 -1.71
CA ILE A 910 -13.85 12.64 -0.29
C ILE A 910 -14.10 14.02 0.35
N PRO A 911 -13.11 14.93 0.45
CA PRO A 911 -13.34 16.26 1.03
C PRO A 911 -14.33 17.10 0.22
N LEU A 912 -14.32 17.02 -1.12
CA LEU A 912 -15.25 17.76 -1.98
C LEU A 912 -16.71 17.38 -1.71
N SER A 913 -16.96 16.09 -1.47
CA SER A 913 -18.29 15.56 -1.20
C SER A 913 -18.76 15.78 0.24
N ALA A 914 -17.83 15.80 1.20
CA ALA A 914 -18.13 16.13 2.58
C ALA A 914 -18.59 17.59 2.75
N GLY A 915 -18.13 18.50 1.87
CA GLY A 915 -18.48 19.93 1.89
C GLY A 915 -17.84 20.72 3.03
N LYS A 916 -17.16 20.04 3.95
CA LYS A 916 -16.38 20.59 5.05
C LYS A 916 -15.23 19.67 5.41
N VAL A 917 -14.16 20.24 5.93
CA VAL A 917 -13.04 19.51 6.52
C VAL A 917 -12.78 19.98 7.93
N ILE A 918 -12.28 19.07 8.76
CA ILE A 918 -11.99 19.36 10.16
C ILE A 918 -10.60 20.01 10.22
N ALA A 919 -10.52 21.22 10.76
CA ALA A 919 -9.28 21.96 10.93
C ALA A 919 -8.38 21.31 11.98
N GLU A 920 -7.08 21.57 11.86
CA GLU A 920 -6.11 21.21 12.88
C GLU A 920 -6.43 21.92 14.20
N ALA A 921 -6.34 21.21 15.33
CA ALA A 921 -6.57 21.82 16.64
C ALA A 921 -5.28 22.15 17.40
N ILE A 922 -4.15 21.55 17.02
CA ILE A 922 -2.82 21.82 17.61
C ILE A 922 -2.19 23.12 17.08
N VAL A 923 -2.99 24.17 17.02
CA VAL A 923 -2.63 25.48 16.47
C VAL A 923 -1.94 26.37 17.50
N ALA A 924 -1.30 27.43 17.02
CA ALA A 924 -0.80 28.49 17.89
C ALA A 924 -1.95 29.31 18.48
N SER A 925 -1.75 29.83 19.68
CA SER A 925 -2.64 30.76 20.37
C SER A 925 -1.83 31.84 21.06
N ALA A 926 -2.38 33.04 21.14
CA ALA A 926 -1.71 34.18 21.78
C ALA A 926 -2.42 34.51 23.10
N ASN A 927 -1.63 34.66 24.17
CA ASN A 927 -2.08 35.25 25.42
C ASN A 927 -1.96 36.77 25.33
N GLU A 928 -3.10 37.46 25.21
CA GLU A 928 -3.15 38.90 25.03
C GLU A 928 -2.51 39.69 26.18
N GLU A 929 -2.61 39.20 27.42
CA GLU A 929 -2.04 39.87 28.60
C GLU A 929 -0.51 39.88 28.57
N ARG A 930 0.11 38.81 28.06
CA ARG A 930 1.57 38.67 27.94
C ARG A 930 2.12 39.22 26.63
N CYS A 931 1.27 39.41 25.63
CA CYS A 931 1.69 39.86 24.31
C CYS A 931 2.05 41.35 24.35
N VAL A 932 3.26 41.68 23.92
CA VAL A 932 3.78 43.06 23.88
C VAL A 932 3.75 43.67 22.47
N GLY A 933 3.08 43.01 21.51
CA GLY A 933 2.91 43.54 20.15
C GLY A 933 4.20 43.67 19.33
N CYS A 934 5.23 42.85 19.61
CA CYS A 934 6.54 42.99 18.96
C CYS A 934 6.61 42.50 17.50
N ALA A 935 5.52 41.95 16.94
CA ALA A 935 5.39 41.44 15.58
C ALA A 935 6.36 40.29 15.16
N ILE A 936 7.21 39.79 16.05
CA ILE A 936 8.13 38.67 15.73
C ILE A 936 7.35 37.42 15.30
N CYS A 937 6.22 37.14 15.94
CA CYS A 937 5.40 35.97 15.63
C CYS A 937 4.75 36.03 14.24
N GLU A 938 4.36 37.22 13.79
CA GLU A 938 3.84 37.50 12.44
C GLU A 938 4.93 37.26 11.38
N ASP A 939 6.12 37.86 11.56
CA ASP A 939 7.29 37.67 10.67
C ASP A 939 7.70 36.19 10.52
N LYS A 940 7.61 35.41 11.60
CA LYS A 940 7.97 33.99 11.59
C LYS A 940 6.89 33.07 11.02
N CYS A 941 5.68 33.56 10.75
CA CYS A 941 4.61 32.71 10.27
C CYS A 941 4.67 32.50 8.75
N ALA A 942 5.24 31.39 8.29
CA ALA A 942 5.28 30.98 6.88
C ALA A 942 3.89 30.68 6.25
N TYR A 943 2.82 30.77 7.04
CA TYR A 943 1.44 30.54 6.62
C TYR A 943 0.60 31.80 6.68
N LEU A 944 1.17 32.95 7.09
CA LEU A 944 0.45 34.20 7.33
C LEU A 944 -0.76 34.02 8.27
N ALA A 945 -0.68 33.03 9.15
CA ALA A 945 -1.74 32.68 10.10
C ALA A 945 -1.71 33.57 11.34
N VAL A 946 -0.67 34.38 11.52
CA VAL A 946 -0.53 35.30 12.66
C VAL A 946 -0.52 36.72 12.11
N SER A 947 -1.38 37.58 12.67
CA SER A 947 -1.45 39.02 12.40
C SER A 947 -1.27 39.80 13.69
N ILE A 948 -0.87 41.08 13.59
CA ILE A 948 -0.96 42.01 14.72
C ILE A 948 -2.20 42.90 14.58
N GLU A 949 -3.15 42.75 15.49
CA GLU A 949 -4.39 43.53 15.55
C GLU A 949 -4.48 44.22 16.91
N ASP A 950 -4.79 45.52 16.93
CA ASP A 950 -4.83 46.34 18.15
C ASP A 950 -3.60 46.21 19.06
N GLY A 951 -2.42 46.03 18.45
CA GLY A 951 -1.14 45.88 19.16
C GLY A 951 -0.95 44.50 19.83
N LYS A 952 -1.78 43.51 19.49
CA LYS A 952 -1.73 42.14 20.01
C LYS A 952 -1.66 41.14 18.87
N ALA A 953 -1.04 39.99 19.14
CA ALA A 953 -0.99 38.91 18.17
C ALA A 953 -2.33 38.19 18.12
N VAL A 954 -2.88 38.02 16.93
CA VAL A 954 -4.10 37.25 16.65
C VAL A 954 -3.73 36.09 15.73
N VAL A 955 -4.27 34.90 16.00
CA VAL A 955 -3.98 33.69 15.21
C VAL A 955 -5.24 33.24 14.47
N ASN A 956 -5.17 33.22 13.15
CA ASN A 956 -6.15 32.54 12.30
C ASN A 956 -5.96 31.02 12.43
N LYS A 957 -6.85 30.39 13.20
CA LYS A 957 -6.79 28.95 13.47
C LYS A 957 -6.92 28.09 12.21
N ALA A 958 -7.68 28.52 11.20
CA ALA A 958 -7.85 27.75 9.96
C ALA A 958 -6.55 27.70 9.12
N MET A 959 -5.77 28.79 9.14
CA MET A 959 -4.51 28.88 8.42
C MET A 959 -3.32 28.31 9.19
N CYS A 960 -3.40 28.27 10.52
CA CYS A 960 -2.31 27.80 11.36
C CYS A 960 -2.08 26.29 11.20
N LYS A 961 -0.88 25.89 10.79
CA LYS A 961 -0.48 24.48 10.65
C LYS A 961 0.24 23.90 11.86
N GLY A 962 0.17 24.56 13.02
CA GLY A 962 0.75 24.02 14.26
C GLY A 962 2.26 23.72 14.18
N CYS A 963 3.04 24.52 13.43
CA CYS A 963 4.48 24.27 13.31
C CYS A 963 5.30 24.70 14.54
N GLY A 964 4.72 25.50 15.44
CA GLY A 964 5.38 25.99 16.67
C GLY A 964 6.43 27.09 16.45
N THR A 965 6.77 27.47 15.21
CA THR A 965 7.87 28.44 14.95
C THR A 965 7.65 29.80 15.62
N CYS A 966 6.42 30.35 15.53
CA CYS A 966 6.08 31.62 16.18
C CYS A 966 6.07 31.53 17.72
N VAL A 967 5.82 30.34 18.26
CA VAL A 967 5.81 30.05 19.70
C VAL A 967 7.24 30.09 20.24
N THR A 968 8.15 29.37 19.59
CA THR A 968 9.57 29.35 19.97
C THR A 968 10.24 30.73 19.80
N ALA A 969 9.79 31.54 18.83
CA ALA A 969 10.33 32.87 18.59
C ALA A 969 9.78 33.94 19.55
N CYS A 970 8.70 33.67 20.28
CA CYS A 970 8.04 34.67 21.12
C CYS A 970 8.85 34.96 22.40
N PRO A 971 9.42 36.17 22.57
CA PRO A 971 10.34 36.46 23.65
C PRO A 971 9.67 36.52 25.03
N THR A 972 8.37 36.79 25.09
CA THR A 972 7.61 36.90 26.34
C THR A 972 6.89 35.61 26.74
N GLY A 973 6.97 34.56 25.90
CA GLY A 973 6.15 33.35 26.08
C GLY A 973 4.63 33.61 26.00
N ALA A 974 4.21 34.70 25.34
CA ALA A 974 2.79 34.98 25.08
C ALA A 974 2.18 34.04 24.04
N MET A 975 2.97 33.59 23.07
CA MET A 975 2.53 32.58 22.11
C MET A 975 2.70 31.20 22.73
N GLU A 976 1.67 30.37 22.63
CA GLU A 976 1.71 28.95 23.01
C GLU A 976 1.13 28.10 21.88
N GLN A 977 1.63 26.87 21.72
CA GLN A 977 1.03 25.89 20.83
C GLN A 977 0.10 24.99 21.64
N LEU A 978 -1.16 24.89 21.23
CA LEU A 978 -2.10 23.98 21.87
C LEU A 978 -1.62 22.53 21.72
N HIS A 979 -1.78 21.72 22.77
CA HIS A 979 -1.23 20.35 22.91
C HIS A 979 0.32 20.24 23.03
N PHE A 980 1.06 21.34 22.79
CA PHE A 980 2.51 21.44 22.93
C PHE A 980 2.93 22.70 23.69
N LYS A 981 2.16 23.07 24.74
CA LYS A 981 2.45 24.25 25.57
C LYS A 981 3.78 24.10 26.28
N ASN A 982 4.41 25.22 26.62
CA ASN A 982 5.72 25.21 27.29
C ASN A 982 5.70 24.41 28.60
N ASN A 983 4.64 24.54 29.41
CA ASN A 983 4.50 23.76 30.66
C ASN A 983 4.34 22.25 30.40
N GLN A 984 3.63 21.86 29.34
CA GLN A 984 3.46 20.46 28.92
C GLN A 984 4.81 19.84 28.51
N ILE A 985 5.58 20.54 27.67
CA ILE A 985 6.91 20.08 27.22
C ILE A 985 7.92 20.07 28.37
N LEU A 986 7.95 21.11 29.20
CA LEU A 986 8.84 21.16 30.37
C LEU A 986 8.51 20.06 31.38
N ALA A 987 7.22 19.73 31.59
CA ALA A 987 6.83 18.61 32.42
C ALA A 987 7.36 17.29 31.84
N GLN A 988 7.23 17.08 30.53
CA GLN A 988 7.76 15.91 29.85
C GLN A 988 9.29 15.79 30.02
N VAL A 989 10.04 16.88 29.80
CA VAL A 989 11.50 16.90 29.94
C VAL A 989 11.95 16.66 31.38
N LYS A 990 11.34 17.34 32.36
CA LYS A 990 11.70 17.18 33.78
C LYS A 990 11.57 15.72 34.22
N HIS A 991 10.49 15.07 33.81
CA HIS A 991 10.21 13.69 34.16
C HIS A 991 11.01 12.67 33.33
N ALA A 992 11.90 13.09 32.43
CA ALA A 992 12.89 12.19 31.85
C ALA A 992 14.02 11.85 32.83
N PHE A 993 14.33 12.73 33.81
CA PHE A 993 15.55 12.63 34.64
C PHE A 993 15.32 12.34 36.12
N ALA A 994 14.15 12.67 36.67
CA ALA A 994 13.73 12.30 38.02
C ALA A 994 12.25 12.68 38.23
N TRP A 995 11.62 12.05 39.21
CA TRP A 995 10.32 12.46 39.73
C TRP A 995 10.49 13.56 40.79
#